data_AF-A0A6A4R5G3-F1
#
_entry.id   AF-A0A6A4R5G3-F1
#
_cell.length_a   1.000
_cell.length_b   1.000
_cell.length_c   1.000
_cell.angle_alpha   90.00
_cell.angle_beta   90.00
_cell.angle_gamma   90.00
#
_symmetry.space_group_name_H-M   'P 1'
#
loop_
_entity.id
_entity.type
_entity.pdbx_description
1 polymer ?
#
loop_
_entity_poly.entity_id
_entity_poly.type
_entity_poly.pdbx_seq_one_letter_code
_entity_poly.pdbx_strand_id
1 'polypeptide(L)'
;MSIGHRNTPPLVPVTPPHEEEPYNIIPVHNLLADHPSLRFPEVRAAAAALNTVGDLRRPPFVQWQPHYDLLDWLALFFGFQRDNVRNQREHIVLHLANAQMRLTPPPDNIDTLDDAVLRPFLKKLLKNYTDWCSYLGKKSNIWISHGSGRRDSDDQRRQLLYVSLYLLIWGEAANLRFVPECICFIFHNMAMELNRILEGYIDDNTGQPVIPWISGENGFLNMVIKPIYDTIKREVDSSRNGTAPHSAWRNYDDINEYFWSRRCFDKLKWPINLGSNFFVTANGGNHVGKTGFVEQRSFWNLFRSFDRLWVMLILFLQVAVIVAWEEKTYPWQALEDRTVQVRALTIMFTWSGLRFVQSLLDLGMQYRLVSRETMWLGVRMFLKIIVAAWWIFAFAVLYGRIWSQRNHDRRWSAAANSRVVNFLEAIVIFVIPELLALALFIIPWFRNFVEKTNWRIFYLLSWWFQSRIFVGRGLREGFVDNIKYTLFWVAVLASKFCFSYFLQVKPMIAPTKAVLALRGVKYQWHEFFHNSNRFAAGLLWIPVVLVYLMDTQIWYSIYSSFVGAAVGLFAHLGEIRNMQQLKLRFQFFASAIQFNLMPEEQLLNARGTLVSKFKNAIHRLKLRYGLGRPYKKIESNQVEANKFALIWNGIIMSFREEDIISDKEVELLELPQNSWNVRVIRWPCFLLCNELLLALSQAKELVHETDKKLYNKICKNEYRRCAIIEAYDSVKHLLLEIIKTNSEEHSIVTVLFQEIDHSLEIEKFTRTFKTTALPLLHNKLIKLVELLNKPKKDLNLED
;
A
#
# COMPACT_ATOMS: atom_id res chain seq x y z
N MET A 1 23.31 -85.66 -2.93
CA MET A 1 22.68 -84.89 -4.02
C MET A 1 22.79 -83.42 -3.67
N SER A 2 23.62 -82.72 -4.44
CA SER A 2 24.05 -81.33 -4.24
C SER A 2 23.27 -80.42 -5.19
N ILE A 3 22.74 -79.32 -4.68
CA ILE A 3 22.05 -78.24 -5.41
C ILE A 3 22.51 -76.98 -4.69
N GLY A 4 23.13 -75.96 -5.26
CA GLY A 4 23.33 -75.54 -6.64
C GLY A 4 23.46 -74.02 -6.55
N HIS A 5 24.66 -73.49 -6.80
CA HIS A 5 24.94 -72.05 -6.77
C HIS A 5 23.98 -71.27 -7.68
N ARG A 6 23.38 -70.20 -7.17
CA ARG A 6 22.73 -69.17 -7.98
C ARG A 6 23.41 -67.82 -7.77
N ASN A 7 23.82 -67.26 -8.90
CA ASN A 7 24.59 -66.05 -9.10
C ASN A 7 23.89 -64.80 -8.56
N THR A 8 24.69 -63.90 -8.00
CA THR A 8 24.38 -62.49 -7.77
C THR A 8 24.05 -61.78 -9.09
N PRO A 9 23.03 -60.90 -9.14
CA PRO A 9 22.79 -60.05 -10.29
C PRO A 9 23.89 -58.97 -10.40
N PRO A 10 24.23 -58.51 -11.63
CA PRO A 10 25.28 -57.51 -11.81
C PRO A 10 24.87 -56.15 -11.24
N LEU A 11 25.85 -55.46 -10.67
CA LEU A 11 25.77 -54.05 -10.27
C LEU A 11 25.30 -53.21 -11.46
N VAL A 12 24.16 -52.54 -11.29
CA VAL A 12 23.71 -51.47 -12.19
C VAL A 12 24.80 -50.38 -12.18
N PRO A 13 25.29 -49.91 -13.34
CA PRO A 13 26.22 -48.80 -13.37
C PRO A 13 25.53 -47.58 -12.77
N VAL A 14 26.18 -46.97 -11.78
CA VAL A 14 25.80 -45.64 -11.28
C VAL A 14 25.85 -44.69 -12.46
N THR A 15 24.69 -44.29 -12.96
CA THR A 15 24.56 -43.16 -13.88
C THR A 15 25.21 -41.95 -13.21
N PRO A 16 26.03 -41.15 -13.91
CA PRO A 16 26.51 -39.89 -13.38
C PRO A 16 25.28 -39.04 -13.00
N PRO A 17 25.38 -38.17 -11.97
CA PRO A 17 24.25 -37.33 -11.59
C PRO A 17 23.85 -36.55 -12.84
N HIS A 18 22.61 -36.76 -13.30
CA HIS A 18 22.00 -35.85 -14.26
C HIS A 18 22.23 -34.44 -13.73
N GLU A 19 22.84 -33.58 -14.54
CA GLU A 19 22.82 -32.14 -14.30
C GLU A 19 21.34 -31.77 -14.17
N GLU A 20 20.88 -31.58 -12.92
CA GLU A 20 19.50 -31.24 -12.64
C GLU A 20 19.20 -29.96 -13.41
N GLU A 21 18.16 -29.98 -14.26
CA GLU A 21 17.69 -28.78 -14.93
C GLU A 21 17.54 -27.65 -13.89
N PRO A 22 18.11 -26.47 -14.14
CA PRO A 22 18.12 -25.39 -13.16
C PRO A 22 16.68 -24.93 -12.93
N TYR A 23 16.09 -25.34 -11.80
CA TYR A 23 14.76 -24.93 -11.36
C TYR A 23 14.71 -23.43 -11.00
N ASN A 24 15.85 -22.88 -10.56
CA ASN A 24 16.04 -21.52 -10.08
C ASN A 24 16.97 -20.72 -11.00
N ILE A 25 16.84 -19.39 -11.02
CA ILE A 25 17.63 -18.51 -11.91
C ILE A 25 19.09 -18.46 -11.47
N ILE A 26 19.35 -18.43 -10.15
CA ILE A 26 20.70 -18.47 -9.59
C ILE A 26 21.11 -19.91 -9.25
N PRO A 27 22.27 -20.41 -9.74
CA PRO A 27 22.78 -21.74 -9.40
C PRO A 27 23.41 -21.74 -8.00
N VAL A 28 22.59 -21.62 -6.94
CA VAL A 28 23.06 -21.52 -5.54
C VAL A 28 23.85 -22.78 -5.10
N HIS A 29 23.57 -23.93 -5.70
CA HIS A 29 24.21 -25.21 -5.38
C HIS A 29 25.57 -25.43 -6.06
N ASN A 30 25.87 -24.68 -7.13
CA ASN A 30 27.10 -24.82 -7.88
C ASN A 30 27.76 -23.46 -8.07
N LEU A 31 28.56 -23.06 -7.07
CA LEU A 31 29.35 -21.84 -7.09
C LEU A 31 30.43 -21.81 -8.20
N LEU A 32 30.69 -22.96 -8.84
CA LEU A 32 31.62 -23.10 -9.97
C LEU A 32 30.91 -23.05 -11.33
N ALA A 33 29.59 -22.90 -11.36
CA ALA A 33 28.86 -22.72 -12.62
C ALA A 33 29.25 -21.39 -13.26
N ASP A 34 29.46 -21.38 -14.57
CA ASP A 34 29.83 -20.20 -15.36
C ASP A 34 28.62 -19.26 -15.59
N HIS A 35 27.89 -18.95 -14.51
CA HIS A 35 26.65 -18.18 -14.55
C HIS A 35 26.92 -16.69 -14.29
N PRO A 36 26.35 -15.75 -15.08
CA PRO A 36 26.60 -14.31 -14.93
C PRO A 36 26.34 -13.75 -13.54
N SER A 37 25.38 -14.31 -12.79
CA SER A 37 25.06 -13.86 -11.43
C SER A 37 26.18 -14.11 -10.41
N LEU A 38 27.01 -15.13 -10.62
CA LEU A 38 28.13 -15.47 -9.72
C LEU A 38 29.35 -14.55 -9.92
N ARG A 39 29.33 -13.67 -10.94
CA ARG A 39 30.33 -12.61 -11.09
C ARG A 39 30.29 -11.61 -9.94
N PHE A 40 29.12 -11.41 -9.35
CA PHE A 40 28.92 -10.51 -8.22
C PHE A 40 29.42 -11.17 -6.91
N PRO A 41 30.44 -10.60 -6.24
CA PRO A 41 30.99 -11.18 -5.02
C PRO A 41 29.97 -11.28 -3.88
N GLU A 42 28.99 -10.38 -3.81
CA GLU A 42 27.94 -10.38 -2.79
C GLU A 42 26.99 -11.59 -2.92
N VAL A 43 26.75 -12.05 -4.15
CA VAL A 43 25.95 -13.27 -4.41
C VAL A 43 26.71 -14.50 -3.93
N ARG A 44 28.02 -14.56 -4.21
CA ARG A 44 28.88 -15.66 -3.72
C ARG A 44 28.99 -15.65 -2.20
N ALA A 45 29.14 -14.47 -1.59
CA ALA A 45 29.21 -14.28 -0.15
C ALA A 45 27.93 -14.78 0.55
N ALA A 46 26.76 -14.39 0.04
CA ALA A 46 25.47 -14.82 0.60
C ALA A 46 25.24 -16.32 0.44
N ALA A 47 25.58 -16.90 -0.72
CA ALA A 47 25.46 -18.33 -0.96
C ALA A 47 26.45 -19.14 -0.08
N ALA A 48 27.69 -18.67 0.07
CA ALA A 48 28.68 -19.29 0.95
C ALA A 48 28.26 -19.26 2.43
N ALA A 49 27.61 -18.17 2.88
CA ALA A 49 27.08 -18.06 4.24
C ALA A 49 25.98 -19.10 4.55
N LEU A 50 25.22 -19.56 3.56
CA LEU A 50 24.23 -20.62 3.77
C LEU A 50 24.85 -22.01 3.92
N ASN A 51 26.07 -22.23 3.41
CA ASN A 51 26.79 -23.49 3.51
C ASN A 51 27.49 -23.70 4.86
N THR A 52 27.41 -22.74 5.79
CA THR A 52 28.07 -22.81 7.10
C THR A 52 27.32 -23.71 8.10
N VAL A 53 27.06 -24.97 7.76
CA VAL A 53 26.37 -25.93 8.65
C VAL A 53 27.27 -26.31 9.83
N GLY A 54 28.57 -26.44 9.61
CA GLY A 54 29.57 -26.65 10.67
C GLY A 54 29.32 -27.92 11.49
N ASP A 55 29.24 -27.74 12.80
CA ASP A 55 29.12 -28.75 13.86
C ASP A 55 27.67 -29.03 14.29
N LEU A 56 26.67 -28.50 13.56
CA LEU A 56 25.26 -28.75 13.88
C LEU A 56 24.93 -30.25 13.89
N ARG A 57 24.14 -30.66 14.89
CA ARG A 57 23.64 -32.03 14.99
C ARG A 57 22.88 -32.42 13.72
N ARG A 58 23.26 -33.54 13.11
CA ARG A 58 22.61 -34.06 11.90
C ARG A 58 21.27 -34.74 12.25
N PRO A 59 20.26 -34.64 11.36
CA PRO A 59 18.99 -35.31 11.56
C PRO A 59 19.19 -36.83 11.63
N PRO A 60 18.59 -37.53 12.61
CA PRO A 60 18.85 -38.95 12.84
C PRO A 60 18.20 -39.89 11.81
N PHE A 61 17.27 -39.40 10.99
CA PHE A 61 16.44 -40.20 10.09
C PHE A 61 16.90 -40.18 8.62
N VAL A 62 17.85 -39.32 8.24
CA VAL A 62 18.35 -39.21 6.85
C VAL A 62 19.88 -39.10 6.82
N GLN A 63 20.52 -39.76 5.85
CA GLN A 63 21.95 -39.65 5.64
C GLN A 63 22.33 -38.26 5.12
N TRP A 64 23.24 -37.59 5.83
CA TRP A 64 23.71 -36.24 5.48
C TRP A 64 24.58 -36.26 4.21
N GLN A 65 24.25 -35.40 3.24
CA GLN A 65 25.00 -35.26 1.99
C GLN A 65 25.92 -34.02 2.05
N PRO A 66 27.12 -34.04 1.43
CA PRO A 66 28.08 -32.94 1.53
C PRO A 66 27.60 -31.59 0.97
N HIS A 67 26.65 -31.60 0.04
CA HIS A 67 26.12 -30.38 -0.59
C HIS A 67 24.94 -29.74 0.16
N TYR A 68 24.50 -30.33 1.27
CA TYR A 68 23.39 -29.80 2.06
C TYR A 68 23.79 -28.57 2.85
N ASP A 69 22.91 -27.57 2.83
CA ASP A 69 23.09 -26.28 3.47
C ASP A 69 22.22 -26.12 4.73
N LEU A 70 22.22 -24.92 5.33
CA LEU A 70 21.41 -24.61 6.50
C LEU A 70 19.89 -24.75 6.25
N LEU A 71 19.41 -24.52 5.02
CA LEU A 71 18.00 -24.66 4.69
C LEU A 71 17.62 -26.15 4.54
N ASP A 72 18.49 -26.97 3.95
CA ASP A 72 18.28 -28.42 3.90
C ASP A 72 18.27 -29.01 5.32
N TRP A 73 19.14 -28.50 6.21
CA TRP A 73 19.12 -28.86 7.63
C TRP A 73 17.75 -28.58 8.28
N LEU A 74 17.20 -27.37 8.09
CA LEU A 74 15.87 -27.00 8.59
C LEU A 74 14.77 -27.85 7.94
N ALA A 75 14.86 -28.09 6.63
CA ALA A 75 13.90 -28.88 5.88
C ALA A 75 13.78 -30.31 6.41
N LEU A 76 14.91 -30.95 6.70
CA LEU A 76 14.94 -32.30 7.24
C LEU A 76 14.32 -32.35 8.64
N PHE A 77 14.69 -31.43 9.55
CA PHE A 77 14.16 -31.41 10.92
C PHE A 77 12.67 -31.07 11.01
N PHE A 78 12.18 -30.13 10.19
CA PHE A 78 10.81 -29.62 10.30
C PHE A 78 9.87 -30.12 9.19
N GLY A 79 10.36 -30.88 8.22
CA GLY A 79 9.55 -31.51 7.18
C GLY A 79 8.99 -30.53 6.14
N PHE A 80 9.80 -29.56 5.68
CA PHE A 80 9.41 -28.62 4.61
C PHE A 80 9.48 -29.26 3.22
N GLN A 81 8.68 -28.75 2.27
CA GLN A 81 8.69 -29.20 0.88
C GLN A 81 10.00 -28.86 0.16
N ARG A 82 10.54 -29.78 -0.65
CA ARG A 82 11.82 -29.60 -1.37
C ARG A 82 11.82 -28.38 -2.29
N ASP A 83 10.73 -28.14 -3.02
CA ASP A 83 10.63 -27.01 -3.95
C ASP A 83 10.52 -25.67 -3.21
N ASN A 84 9.85 -25.64 -2.05
CA ASN A 84 9.81 -24.46 -1.18
C ASN A 84 11.22 -24.10 -0.69
N VAL A 85 12.00 -25.10 -0.29
CA VAL A 85 13.40 -24.94 0.15
C VAL A 85 14.25 -24.35 -0.96
N ARG A 86 14.15 -24.91 -2.19
CA ARG A 86 14.84 -24.38 -3.37
C ARG A 86 14.46 -22.92 -3.64
N ASN A 87 13.17 -22.58 -3.64
CA ASN A 87 12.71 -21.22 -3.89
C ASN A 87 13.17 -20.22 -2.80
N GLN A 88 13.05 -20.58 -1.52
CA GLN A 88 13.44 -19.69 -0.43
C GLN A 88 14.97 -19.52 -0.33
N ARG A 89 15.75 -20.52 -0.75
CA ARG A 89 17.21 -20.43 -0.86
C ARG A 89 17.62 -19.29 -1.79
N GLU A 90 17.11 -19.29 -3.01
CA GLU A 90 17.38 -18.21 -3.98
C GLU A 90 16.89 -16.85 -3.46
N HIS A 91 15.69 -16.81 -2.89
CA HIS A 91 15.10 -15.59 -2.35
C HIS A 91 15.98 -14.97 -1.24
N ILE A 92 16.53 -15.78 -0.32
CA ILE A 92 17.44 -15.30 0.74
C ILE A 92 18.73 -14.75 0.14
N VAL A 93 19.35 -15.48 -0.81
CA VAL A 93 20.57 -15.05 -1.47
C VAL A 93 20.37 -13.69 -2.14
N LEU A 94 19.26 -13.51 -2.86
CA LEU A 94 18.92 -12.23 -3.49
C LEU A 94 18.74 -11.09 -2.48
N HIS A 95 18.02 -11.31 -1.38
CA HIS A 95 17.82 -10.26 -0.37
C HIS A 95 19.11 -9.86 0.33
N LEU A 96 19.93 -10.85 0.71
CA LEU A 96 21.20 -10.61 1.40
C LEU A 96 22.21 -9.94 0.47
N ALA A 97 22.35 -10.41 -0.78
CA ALA A 97 23.24 -9.79 -1.77
C ALA A 97 22.81 -8.35 -2.05
N ASN A 98 21.52 -8.10 -2.30
CA ASN A 98 21.00 -6.75 -2.54
C ASN A 98 21.22 -5.81 -1.33
N ALA A 99 21.12 -6.33 -0.10
CA ALA A 99 21.32 -5.52 1.09
C ALA A 99 22.82 -5.22 1.31
N GLN A 100 23.72 -6.17 1.02
CA GLN A 100 25.17 -5.97 1.06
C GLN A 100 25.63 -4.95 0.02
N MET A 101 25.13 -5.03 -1.22
CA MET A 101 25.44 -4.07 -2.29
C MET A 101 25.04 -2.62 -1.95
N ARG A 102 24.13 -2.42 -0.99
CA ARG A 102 23.66 -1.10 -0.56
C ARG A 102 24.42 -0.55 0.66
N LEU A 103 25.38 -1.29 1.21
CA LEU A 103 26.19 -0.81 2.33
C LEU A 103 27.05 0.39 1.90
N THR A 104 27.18 1.36 2.81
CA THR A 104 28.07 2.52 2.62
C THR A 104 28.72 2.87 3.95
N PRO A 105 30.04 2.69 4.11
CA PRO A 105 31.00 2.18 3.11
C PRO A 105 30.77 0.70 2.72
N PRO A 106 31.33 0.22 1.59
CA PRO A 106 31.33 -1.20 1.25
C PRO A 106 32.07 -2.02 2.34
N PRO A 107 31.74 -3.31 2.48
CA PRO A 107 32.35 -4.17 3.50
C PRO A 107 33.86 -4.33 3.28
N ASP A 108 34.60 -4.54 4.38
CA ASP A 108 36.07 -4.72 4.34
C ASP A 108 36.48 -5.98 3.54
N ASN A 109 35.63 -7.02 3.55
CA ASN A 109 35.78 -8.21 2.72
C ASN A 109 34.48 -8.51 1.96
N ILE A 110 34.52 -8.31 0.64
CA ILE A 110 33.34 -8.39 -0.23
C ILE A 110 32.90 -9.85 -0.47
N ASP A 111 33.81 -10.82 -0.34
CA ASP A 111 33.52 -12.25 -0.52
C ASP A 111 32.90 -12.91 0.72
N THR A 112 32.72 -12.16 1.82
CA THR A 112 32.04 -12.64 3.04
C THR A 112 30.79 -11.82 3.35
N LEU A 113 29.76 -12.46 3.91
CA LEU A 113 28.54 -11.76 4.31
C LEU A 113 28.82 -10.89 5.54
N ASP A 114 28.56 -9.59 5.44
CA ASP A 114 28.77 -8.63 6.52
C ASP A 114 27.66 -8.70 7.58
N ASP A 115 28.04 -8.75 8.87
CA ASP A 115 27.12 -8.79 10.01
C ASP A 115 26.20 -7.57 10.11
N ALA A 116 26.63 -6.43 9.57
CA ALA A 116 25.84 -5.22 9.46
C ALA A 116 24.64 -5.38 8.51
N VAL A 117 24.62 -6.40 7.64
CA VAL A 117 23.49 -6.69 6.74
C VAL A 117 22.43 -7.53 7.43
N LEU A 118 22.87 -8.63 8.07
CA LEU A 118 21.97 -9.68 8.55
C LEU A 118 21.10 -9.20 9.71
N ARG A 119 21.67 -8.46 10.66
CA ARG A 119 20.94 -8.03 11.87
C ARG A 119 19.82 -7.03 11.55
N PRO A 120 20.02 -5.96 10.74
CA PRO A 120 18.93 -5.11 10.28
C PRO A 120 17.90 -5.86 9.43
N PHE A 121 18.34 -6.79 8.59
CA PHE A 121 17.44 -7.61 7.77
C PHE A 121 16.51 -8.47 8.65
N LEU A 122 17.06 -9.21 9.61
CA LEU A 122 16.32 -10.00 10.58
C LEU A 122 15.32 -9.13 11.38
N LYS A 123 15.78 -7.97 11.90
CA LYS A 123 14.90 -7.05 12.64
C LYS A 123 13.75 -6.54 11.78
N LYS A 124 13.99 -6.29 10.50
CA LYS A 124 12.96 -5.84 9.55
C LYS A 124 11.97 -6.97 9.26
N LEU A 125 12.47 -8.17 8.98
CA LEU A 125 11.67 -9.36 8.66
C LEU A 125 10.77 -9.77 9.84
N LEU A 126 11.34 -9.82 11.05
CA LEU A 126 10.65 -10.28 12.26
C LEU A 126 10.04 -9.15 13.10
N LYS A 127 9.88 -7.96 12.52
CA LYS A 127 9.28 -6.81 13.21
C LYS A 127 7.88 -7.13 13.72
N ASN A 128 7.02 -7.70 12.87
CA ASN A 128 5.65 -8.05 13.26
C ASN A 128 5.64 -9.09 14.40
N TYR A 129 6.51 -10.10 14.32
CA TYR A 129 6.64 -11.11 15.37
C TYR A 129 7.07 -10.49 16.71
N THR A 130 8.00 -9.55 16.70
CA THR A 130 8.49 -8.86 17.90
C THR A 130 7.38 -8.01 18.52
N ASP A 131 6.64 -7.28 17.69
CA ASP A 131 5.49 -6.47 18.12
C ASP A 131 4.35 -7.36 18.66
N TRP A 132 4.08 -8.50 18.03
CA TRP A 132 3.11 -9.51 18.46
C TRP A 132 3.48 -10.16 19.80
N CYS A 133 4.74 -10.56 19.99
CA CYS A 133 5.23 -11.10 21.28
C CYS A 133 5.09 -10.06 22.40
N SER A 134 5.50 -8.82 22.14
CA SER A 134 5.34 -7.70 23.06
C SER A 134 3.87 -7.49 23.44
N TYR A 135 2.97 -7.51 22.44
CA TYR A 135 1.53 -7.39 22.65
C TYR A 135 0.95 -8.51 23.52
N LEU A 136 1.29 -9.78 23.28
CA LEU A 136 0.81 -10.87 24.13
C LEU A 136 1.51 -10.95 25.51
N GLY A 137 2.59 -10.17 25.69
CA GLY A 137 3.45 -10.24 26.87
C GLY A 137 4.17 -11.58 26.97
N LYS A 138 4.59 -12.13 25.83
CA LYS A 138 5.38 -13.36 25.71
C LYS A 138 6.84 -12.98 25.40
N LYS A 139 7.79 -13.70 26.01
CA LYS A 139 9.21 -13.52 25.67
C LYS A 139 9.45 -14.01 24.25
N SER A 140 10.26 -13.29 23.48
CA SER A 140 10.69 -13.72 22.16
C SER A 140 11.55 -14.99 22.26
N ASN A 141 11.36 -15.94 21.35
CA ASN A 141 12.22 -17.12 21.24
C ASN A 141 13.42 -16.88 20.32
N ILE A 142 13.69 -15.62 19.96
CA ILE A 142 14.91 -15.24 19.24
C ILE A 142 16.00 -15.00 20.29
N TRP A 143 17.02 -15.86 20.31
CA TRP A 143 18.15 -15.74 21.23
C TRP A 143 19.37 -15.24 20.46
N ILE A 144 19.64 -13.94 20.58
CA ILE A 144 20.78 -13.27 19.95
C ILE A 144 21.62 -12.67 21.08
N SER A 145 22.92 -12.95 21.09
CA SER A 145 23.82 -12.40 22.11
C SER A 145 24.24 -10.96 21.77
N HIS A 146 24.48 -10.13 22.79
CA HIS A 146 24.89 -8.73 22.64
C HIS A 146 26.40 -8.47 22.87
N GLY A 147 27.22 -9.52 23.03
CA GLY A 147 28.65 -9.39 23.39
C GLY A 147 29.59 -9.67 22.23
N SER A 148 30.56 -8.78 22.02
CA SER A 148 31.58 -8.79 20.96
C SER A 148 32.79 -9.67 21.30
N GLY A 149 32.76 -10.95 20.92
CA GLY A 149 33.96 -11.79 21.01
C GLY A 149 33.68 -13.27 20.80
N ARG A 150 34.37 -13.88 19.83
CA ARG A 150 34.46 -15.32 19.46
C ARG A 150 33.13 -16.10 19.26
N ARG A 151 31.99 -15.52 19.63
CA ARG A 151 30.60 -15.99 19.47
C ARG A 151 29.92 -15.39 18.22
N ASP A 152 30.59 -14.51 17.48
CA ASP A 152 29.98 -13.78 16.37
C ASP A 152 29.60 -14.71 15.21
N SER A 153 30.41 -15.73 14.89
CA SER A 153 30.09 -16.73 13.84
C SER A 153 28.88 -17.60 14.19
N ASP A 154 28.73 -17.98 15.45
CA ASP A 154 27.59 -18.79 15.92
C ASP A 154 26.31 -17.96 15.99
N ASP A 155 26.43 -16.67 16.33
CA ASP A 155 25.32 -15.72 16.33
C ASP A 155 24.87 -15.43 14.88
N GLN A 156 25.80 -15.27 13.93
CA GLN A 156 25.50 -15.10 12.50
C GLN A 156 24.76 -16.33 11.95
N ARG A 157 25.24 -17.55 12.24
CA ARG A 157 24.58 -18.81 11.84
C ARG A 157 23.17 -18.91 12.44
N ARG A 158 23.01 -18.57 13.72
CA ARG A 158 21.70 -18.60 14.40
C ARG A 158 20.73 -17.56 13.84
N GLN A 159 21.21 -16.36 13.51
CA GLN A 159 20.42 -15.34 12.83
C GLN A 159 19.96 -15.82 11.46
N LEU A 160 20.84 -16.45 10.66
CA LEU A 160 20.47 -17.06 9.37
C LEU A 160 19.43 -18.16 9.56
N LEU A 161 19.57 -19.04 10.56
CA LEU A 161 18.57 -20.08 10.86
C LEU A 161 17.20 -19.47 11.18
N TYR A 162 17.12 -18.38 11.95
CA TYR A 162 15.84 -17.72 12.21
C TYR A 162 15.23 -17.06 10.96
N VAL A 163 16.06 -16.41 10.12
CA VAL A 163 15.62 -15.85 8.83
C VAL A 163 15.08 -16.96 7.94
N SER A 164 15.86 -18.03 7.76
CA SER A 164 15.52 -19.17 6.91
C SER A 164 14.27 -19.88 7.41
N LEU A 165 14.15 -20.11 8.72
CA LEU A 165 12.96 -20.74 9.30
C LEU A 165 11.70 -19.91 9.04
N TYR A 166 11.76 -18.59 9.23
CA TYR A 166 10.62 -17.71 8.96
C TYR A 166 10.23 -17.74 7.48
N LEU A 167 11.20 -17.69 6.56
CA LEU A 167 10.95 -17.69 5.12
C LEU A 167 10.43 -19.04 4.61
N LEU A 168 10.92 -20.15 5.16
CA LEU A 168 10.39 -21.48 4.85
C LEU A 168 8.92 -21.62 5.30
N ILE A 169 8.60 -21.16 6.51
CA ILE A 169 7.21 -21.06 7.00
C ILE A 169 6.38 -20.18 6.05
N TRP A 170 6.87 -18.99 5.71
CA TRP A 170 6.18 -18.04 4.83
C TRP A 170 5.94 -18.59 3.41
N GLY A 171 6.92 -19.32 2.88
CA GLY A 171 6.87 -19.93 1.56
C GLY A 171 5.79 -20.99 1.46
N GLU A 172 5.77 -21.94 2.40
CA GLU A 172 4.82 -23.06 2.41
C GLU A 172 3.42 -22.66 2.89
N ALA A 173 3.32 -21.64 3.75
CA ALA A 173 2.05 -21.13 4.28
C ALA A 173 1.34 -20.13 3.34
N ALA A 174 1.45 -20.26 2.02
CA ALA A 174 0.95 -19.30 1.04
C ALA A 174 -0.53 -18.89 1.28
N ASN A 175 -1.40 -19.86 1.56
CA ASN A 175 -2.82 -19.63 1.83
C ASN A 175 -3.10 -18.93 3.18
N LEU A 176 -2.15 -18.96 4.12
CA LEU A 176 -2.28 -18.37 5.45
C LEU A 176 -1.58 -17.00 5.58
N ARG A 177 -1.00 -16.46 4.50
CA ARG A 177 -0.33 -15.14 4.51
C ARG A 177 -1.27 -13.98 4.89
N PHE A 178 -2.57 -14.15 4.67
CA PHE A 178 -3.62 -13.21 5.11
C PHE A 178 -3.90 -13.28 6.62
N VAL A 179 -3.25 -14.19 7.34
CA VAL A 179 -3.39 -14.41 8.78
C VAL A 179 -2.00 -14.25 9.44
N PRO A 180 -1.38 -13.06 9.39
CA PRO A 180 0.01 -12.85 9.80
C PRO A 180 0.29 -13.16 11.27
N GLU A 181 -0.67 -13.02 12.18
CA GLU A 181 -0.47 -13.38 13.59
C GLU A 181 -0.52 -14.90 13.81
N CYS A 182 -1.22 -15.65 12.95
CA CYS A 182 -1.10 -17.11 12.89
C CYS A 182 0.32 -17.53 12.50
N ILE A 183 0.92 -16.86 11.51
CA ILE A 183 2.32 -17.11 11.12
C ILE A 183 3.26 -16.78 12.28
N CYS A 184 3.01 -15.68 13.02
CA CYS A 184 3.79 -15.36 14.22
C CYS A 184 3.68 -16.45 15.29
N PHE A 185 2.50 -17.03 15.50
CA PHE A 185 2.30 -18.16 16.42
C PHE A 185 3.05 -19.41 15.99
N ILE A 186 2.98 -19.79 14.71
CA ILE A 186 3.72 -20.93 14.16
C ILE A 186 5.23 -20.72 14.33
N PHE A 187 5.74 -19.57 13.89
CA PHE A 187 7.15 -19.22 14.04
C PHE A 187 7.58 -19.18 15.51
N HIS A 188 6.75 -18.67 16.42
CA HIS A 188 7.07 -18.64 17.85
C HIS A 188 7.40 -20.02 18.38
N ASN A 189 6.56 -21.01 18.07
CA ASN A 189 6.73 -22.36 18.60
C ASN A 189 7.84 -23.12 17.88
N MET A 190 7.95 -23.00 16.55
CA MET A 190 9.03 -23.63 15.79
C MET A 190 10.40 -23.05 16.14
N ALA A 191 10.51 -21.75 16.41
CA ALA A 191 11.75 -21.14 16.90
C ALA A 191 12.13 -21.66 18.30
N MET A 192 11.16 -21.96 19.15
CA MET A 192 11.40 -22.60 20.44
C MET A 192 11.92 -24.04 20.28
N GLU A 193 11.35 -24.82 19.36
CA GLU A 193 11.85 -26.17 19.04
C GLU A 193 13.25 -26.11 18.41
N LEU A 194 13.49 -25.19 17.48
CA LEU A 194 14.80 -24.94 16.88
C LEU A 194 15.85 -24.68 17.97
N ASN A 195 15.55 -23.80 18.91
CA ASN A 195 16.46 -23.50 20.01
C ASN A 195 16.78 -24.72 20.88
N ARG A 196 15.77 -25.56 21.17
CA ARG A 196 15.98 -26.81 21.93
C ARG A 196 16.91 -27.76 21.19
N ILE A 197 16.81 -27.85 19.86
CA ILE A 197 17.72 -28.65 19.03
C ILE A 197 19.14 -28.06 19.08
N LEU A 198 19.28 -26.74 18.93
CA LEU A 198 20.57 -26.05 18.95
C LEU A 198 21.29 -26.15 20.30
N GLU A 199 20.56 -26.18 21.41
CA GLU A 199 21.14 -26.37 22.75
C GLU A 199 21.32 -27.84 23.15
N GLY A 200 20.92 -28.78 22.30
CA GLY A 200 21.05 -30.22 22.57
C GLY A 200 20.17 -30.70 23.73
N TYR A 201 19.00 -30.09 23.93
CA TYR A 201 18.06 -30.49 24.99
C TYR A 201 17.67 -31.96 24.83
N ILE A 202 17.62 -32.69 25.94
CA ILE A 202 17.20 -34.09 26.00
C ILE A 202 15.74 -34.10 26.46
N ASP A 203 14.86 -34.74 25.70
CA ASP A 203 13.46 -34.85 26.06
C ASP A 203 13.30 -35.73 27.30
N ASP A 204 12.72 -35.15 28.35
CA ASP A 204 12.54 -35.78 29.67
C ASP A 204 11.70 -37.07 29.60
N ASN A 205 10.84 -37.20 28.58
CA ASN A 205 9.98 -38.38 28.42
C ASN A 205 10.65 -39.54 27.68
N THR A 206 11.51 -39.24 26.72
CA THR A 206 12.13 -40.25 25.83
C THR A 206 13.58 -40.54 26.16
N GLY A 207 14.24 -39.66 26.93
CA GLY A 207 15.68 -39.73 27.21
C GLY A 207 16.55 -39.53 25.95
N GLN A 208 15.94 -39.15 24.82
CA GLN A 208 16.63 -38.89 23.57
C GLN A 208 16.71 -37.39 23.30
N PRO A 209 17.71 -36.93 22.53
CA PRO A 209 17.79 -35.54 22.13
C PRO A 209 16.54 -35.12 21.34
N VAL A 210 15.98 -33.94 21.65
CA VAL A 210 14.69 -33.45 21.12
C VAL A 210 14.65 -33.52 19.60
N ILE A 211 13.50 -33.98 19.09
CA ILE A 211 13.12 -33.98 17.68
C ILE A 211 11.84 -33.13 17.56
N PRO A 212 11.69 -32.29 16.52
CA PRO A 212 10.47 -31.53 16.30
C PRO A 212 9.26 -32.45 16.14
N TRP A 213 8.12 -32.00 16.65
CA TRP A 213 6.85 -32.72 16.50
C TRP A 213 6.48 -32.96 15.02
N ILE A 214 6.94 -32.09 14.12
CA ILE A 214 6.57 -32.05 12.69
C ILE A 214 7.51 -32.80 11.74
N SER A 215 8.31 -33.72 12.26
CA SER A 215 9.30 -34.47 11.47
C SER A 215 8.66 -35.39 10.42
N GLY A 216 9.33 -35.55 9.27
CA GLY A 216 8.88 -36.40 8.15
C GLY A 216 8.70 -35.62 6.85
N GLU A 217 8.59 -36.33 5.73
CA GLU A 217 8.40 -35.70 4.42
C GLU A 217 7.06 -34.96 4.36
N ASN A 218 7.09 -33.66 4.03
CA ASN A 218 5.92 -32.77 4.02
C ASN A 218 5.18 -32.70 5.37
N GLY A 219 5.88 -32.93 6.49
CA GLY A 219 5.32 -32.91 7.83
C GLY A 219 4.74 -31.55 8.22
N PHE A 220 5.42 -30.45 7.86
CA PHE A 220 4.95 -29.09 8.13
C PHE A 220 3.62 -28.78 7.42
N LEU A 221 3.55 -28.99 6.11
CA LEU A 221 2.33 -28.81 5.33
C LEU A 221 1.15 -29.62 5.90
N ASN A 222 1.36 -30.91 6.14
CA ASN A 222 0.27 -31.82 6.50
C ASN A 222 -0.22 -31.65 7.94
N MET A 223 0.68 -31.36 8.90
CA MET A 223 0.32 -31.33 10.32
C MET A 223 0.08 -29.93 10.86
N VAL A 224 0.63 -28.88 10.23
CA VAL A 224 0.45 -27.49 10.67
C VAL A 224 -0.47 -26.71 9.73
N ILE A 225 -0.13 -26.66 8.44
CA ILE A 225 -0.80 -25.76 7.49
C ILE A 225 -2.16 -26.30 7.08
N LYS A 226 -2.25 -27.57 6.67
CA LYS A 226 -3.46 -28.19 6.15
C LYS A 226 -4.64 -28.15 7.13
N PRO A 227 -4.50 -28.45 8.44
CA PRO A 227 -5.64 -28.36 9.37
C PRO A 227 -6.22 -26.95 9.52
N ILE A 228 -5.36 -25.93 9.49
CA ILE A 228 -5.75 -24.52 9.58
C ILE A 228 -6.41 -24.10 8.26
N TYR A 229 -5.81 -24.46 7.13
CA TYR A 229 -6.36 -24.21 5.80
C TYR A 229 -7.74 -24.85 5.62
N ASP A 230 -7.91 -26.12 5.99
CA ASP A 230 -9.19 -26.82 5.88
C ASP A 230 -10.28 -26.15 6.73
N THR A 231 -9.88 -25.49 7.83
CA THR A 231 -10.81 -24.70 8.66
C THR A 231 -11.23 -23.41 7.97
N ILE A 232 -10.29 -22.69 7.36
CA ILE A 232 -10.60 -21.50 6.56
C ILE A 232 -11.50 -21.90 5.39
N LYS A 233 -11.17 -22.98 4.68
CA LYS A 233 -11.98 -23.51 3.58
C LYS A 233 -13.41 -23.80 4.02
N ARG A 234 -13.60 -24.53 5.13
CA ARG A 234 -14.93 -24.82 5.69
C ARG A 234 -15.72 -23.57 6.08
N GLU A 235 -15.05 -22.53 6.60
CA GLU A 235 -15.69 -21.24 6.91
C GLU A 235 -16.07 -20.44 5.66
N VAL A 236 -15.26 -20.52 4.60
CA VAL A 236 -15.60 -19.93 3.30
C VAL A 236 -16.80 -20.65 2.68
N ASP A 237 -16.83 -21.98 2.72
CA ASP A 237 -17.97 -22.77 2.25
C ASP A 237 -19.25 -22.44 3.02
N SER A 238 -19.15 -22.19 4.34
CA SER A 238 -20.29 -21.80 5.18
C SER A 238 -20.83 -20.40 4.86
N SER A 239 -20.04 -19.54 4.20
CA SER A 239 -20.46 -18.20 3.76
C SER A 239 -21.53 -18.22 2.67
N ARG A 240 -21.71 -19.36 1.96
CA ARG A 240 -22.63 -19.53 0.83
C ARG A 240 -22.48 -18.40 -0.22
N ASN A 241 -21.24 -18.15 -0.66
CA ASN A 241 -20.89 -17.07 -1.59
C ASN A 241 -21.40 -15.67 -1.13
N GLY A 242 -21.32 -15.37 0.17
CA GLY A 242 -21.68 -14.07 0.73
C GLY A 242 -23.18 -13.88 1.05
N THR A 243 -24.03 -14.86 0.77
CA THR A 243 -25.46 -14.81 1.08
C THR A 243 -25.74 -15.01 2.57
N ALA A 244 -24.90 -15.77 3.28
CA ALA A 244 -25.03 -16.01 4.72
C ALA A 244 -24.79 -14.71 5.52
N PRO A 245 -25.50 -14.50 6.64
CA PRO A 245 -25.26 -13.35 7.50
C PRO A 245 -23.82 -13.40 8.03
N HIS A 246 -23.10 -12.26 7.96
CA HIS A 246 -21.71 -12.20 8.39
C HIS A 246 -21.50 -12.64 9.84
N SER A 247 -22.51 -12.57 10.71
CA SER A 247 -22.45 -13.04 12.09
C SER A 247 -22.41 -14.58 12.27
N ALA A 248 -22.59 -15.36 11.20
CA ALA A 248 -22.72 -16.83 11.26
C ALA A 248 -21.46 -17.60 10.84
N TRP A 249 -20.47 -16.93 10.25
CA TRP A 249 -19.22 -17.53 9.77
C TRP A 249 -18.04 -16.60 10.03
N ARG A 250 -16.81 -17.11 10.05
CA ARG A 250 -15.58 -16.32 10.28
C ARG A 250 -14.85 -16.02 8.99
N ASN A 251 -14.45 -14.77 8.78
CA ASN A 251 -13.51 -14.42 7.71
C ASN A 251 -12.05 -14.62 8.16
N TYR A 252 -11.09 -14.36 7.26
CA TYR A 252 -9.66 -14.47 7.59
C TYR A 252 -9.24 -13.52 8.73
N ASP A 253 -9.84 -12.32 8.82
CA ASP A 253 -9.58 -11.37 9.91
C ASP A 253 -10.05 -11.91 11.26
N ASP A 254 -11.24 -12.51 11.32
CA ASP A 254 -11.80 -13.14 12.53
C ASP A 254 -10.92 -14.31 13.00
N ILE A 255 -10.37 -15.08 12.05
CA ILE A 255 -9.43 -16.17 12.34
C ILE A 255 -8.09 -15.62 12.82
N ASN A 256 -7.61 -14.52 12.24
CA ASN A 256 -6.36 -13.86 12.64
C ASN A 256 -6.47 -13.24 14.05
N GLU A 257 -7.61 -12.66 14.37
CA GLU A 257 -7.88 -12.07 15.69
C GLU A 257 -7.79 -13.09 16.84
N TYR A 258 -8.08 -14.37 16.57
CA TYR A 258 -7.89 -15.44 17.56
C TYR A 258 -6.47 -15.43 18.16
N PHE A 259 -5.47 -15.11 17.33
CA PHE A 259 -4.05 -15.04 17.71
C PHE A 259 -3.66 -13.73 18.41
N TRP A 260 -4.59 -12.78 18.60
CA TRP A 260 -4.40 -11.58 19.41
C TRP A 260 -4.64 -11.84 20.91
N SER A 261 -4.93 -13.08 21.28
CA SER A 261 -5.15 -13.46 22.67
C SER A 261 -4.28 -14.64 23.06
N ARG A 262 -4.08 -14.82 24.37
CA ARG A 262 -3.35 -15.98 24.91
C ARG A 262 -4.05 -17.32 24.67
N ARG A 263 -5.29 -17.28 24.14
CA ARG A 263 -6.08 -18.44 23.78
C ARG A 263 -5.37 -19.38 22.81
N CYS A 264 -4.58 -18.85 21.88
CA CYS A 264 -3.78 -19.67 20.98
C CYS A 264 -2.78 -20.57 21.73
N PHE A 265 -2.20 -20.10 22.84
CA PHE A 265 -1.31 -20.91 23.67
C PHE A 265 -2.08 -21.88 24.58
N ASP A 266 -3.23 -21.47 25.14
CA ASP A 266 -3.93 -22.26 26.16
C ASP A 266 -4.86 -23.34 25.56
N LYS A 267 -5.51 -23.04 24.43
CA LYS A 267 -6.52 -23.89 23.80
C LYS A 267 -6.01 -24.59 22.54
N LEU A 268 -5.40 -23.86 21.62
CA LEU A 268 -4.85 -24.42 20.38
C LEU A 268 -3.58 -25.24 20.67
N LYS A 269 -2.72 -24.75 21.58
CA LYS A 269 -1.49 -25.40 22.08
C LYS A 269 -0.46 -25.67 20.97
N TRP A 270 0.71 -26.17 21.39
CA TRP A 270 1.76 -26.69 20.51
C TRP A 270 2.37 -27.94 21.19
N PRO A 271 2.19 -29.16 20.67
CA PRO A 271 1.52 -29.58 19.42
C PRO A 271 0.06 -29.12 19.27
N ILE A 272 -0.39 -28.98 18.01
CA ILE A 272 -1.73 -28.45 17.70
C ILE A 272 -2.80 -29.46 18.14
N ASN A 273 -3.71 -29.00 19.01
CA ASN A 273 -4.86 -29.78 19.42
C ASN A 273 -6.02 -29.64 18.42
N LEU A 274 -6.22 -30.65 17.58
CA LEU A 274 -7.31 -30.71 16.59
C LEU A 274 -8.71 -30.72 17.22
N GLY A 275 -8.83 -31.11 18.49
CA GLY A 275 -10.08 -31.03 19.25
C GLY A 275 -10.37 -29.64 19.84
N SER A 276 -9.53 -28.64 19.57
CA SER A 276 -9.76 -27.28 20.07
C SER A 276 -10.92 -26.59 19.32
N ASN A 277 -11.64 -25.71 20.03
CA ASN A 277 -12.77 -24.96 19.46
C ASN A 277 -12.38 -24.02 18.30
N PHE A 278 -11.08 -23.86 18.02
CA PHE A 278 -10.58 -23.11 16.87
C PHE A 278 -11.00 -23.78 15.55
N PHE A 279 -10.92 -25.11 15.49
CA PHE A 279 -11.27 -25.91 14.33
C PHE A 279 -12.78 -26.12 14.23
N VAL A 280 -13.34 -25.98 13.01
CA VAL A 280 -14.73 -26.34 12.74
C VAL A 280 -14.83 -27.87 12.72
N THR A 281 -15.41 -28.45 13.77
CA THR A 281 -15.64 -29.91 13.84
C THR A 281 -16.91 -30.30 13.07
N ALA A 282 -16.88 -31.47 12.42
CA ALA A 282 -17.97 -31.96 11.57
C ALA A 282 -19.34 -32.10 12.27
N ASN A 283 -19.35 -32.18 13.60
CA ASN A 283 -20.57 -32.42 14.40
C ASN A 283 -21.26 -31.14 14.91
N GLY A 284 -20.97 -29.96 14.34
CA GLY A 284 -21.68 -28.73 14.71
C GLY A 284 -21.49 -28.29 16.17
N GLY A 285 -20.38 -28.68 16.81
CA GLY A 285 -20.05 -28.24 18.16
C GLY A 285 -19.81 -26.73 18.25
N ASN A 286 -19.83 -26.18 19.48
CA ASN A 286 -19.60 -24.76 19.76
C ASN A 286 -18.18 -24.31 19.34
N HIS A 287 -18.03 -23.94 18.06
CA HIS A 287 -16.81 -23.31 17.56
C HIS A 287 -16.71 -21.87 18.08
N VAL A 288 -15.49 -21.33 18.06
CA VAL A 288 -15.26 -19.93 18.42
C VAL A 288 -15.96 -19.04 17.41
N GLY A 289 -16.92 -18.25 17.88
CA GLY A 289 -17.52 -17.16 17.11
C GLY A 289 -16.56 -15.97 16.99
N LYS A 290 -17.02 -14.90 16.33
CA LYS A 290 -16.23 -13.68 16.16
C LYS A 290 -15.87 -13.06 17.50
N THR A 291 -14.64 -12.58 17.61
CA THR A 291 -14.06 -12.08 18.86
C THR A 291 -14.06 -10.55 18.98
N GLY A 292 -14.01 -9.84 17.86
CA GLY A 292 -13.85 -8.38 17.84
C GLY A 292 -15.02 -7.65 17.24
N PHE A 293 -15.46 -8.04 16.04
CA PHE A 293 -16.54 -7.35 15.34
C PHE A 293 -17.61 -8.33 14.84
N VAL A 294 -18.85 -8.06 15.21
CA VAL A 294 -20.02 -8.75 14.65
C VAL A 294 -20.89 -7.73 13.97
N GLU A 295 -21.04 -7.85 12.65
CA GLU A 295 -22.02 -7.09 11.91
C GLU A 295 -23.34 -7.84 11.86
N GLN A 296 -24.39 -7.22 12.42
CA GLN A 296 -25.77 -7.63 12.19
C GLN A 296 -26.36 -6.75 11.09
N ARG A 297 -26.90 -7.37 10.04
CA ARG A 297 -27.59 -6.65 8.95
C ARG A 297 -28.89 -6.06 9.51
N SER A 298 -28.87 -4.78 9.88
CA SER A 298 -30.01 -4.03 10.42
C SER A 298 -29.88 -2.54 10.09
N PHE A 299 -31.00 -1.86 9.82
CA PHE A 299 -31.03 -0.41 9.61
C PHE A 299 -30.46 0.37 10.81
N TRP A 300 -30.69 -0.15 12.02
CA TRP A 300 -30.15 0.43 13.24
C TRP A 300 -28.61 0.44 13.28
N ASN A 301 -27.94 -0.41 12.49
CA ASN A 301 -26.48 -0.45 12.41
C ASN A 301 -25.91 0.85 11.83
N LEU A 302 -26.68 1.58 11.01
CA LEU A 302 -26.32 2.91 10.52
C LEU A 302 -26.25 3.92 11.67
N PHE A 303 -27.25 3.89 12.57
CA PHE A 303 -27.28 4.75 13.74
C PHE A 303 -26.16 4.44 14.73
N ARG A 304 -25.89 3.15 14.97
CA ARG A 304 -24.78 2.71 15.83
C ARG A 304 -23.40 3.09 15.27
N SER A 305 -23.20 2.91 13.96
CA SER A 305 -21.87 3.09 13.34
C SER A 305 -21.49 4.57 13.14
N PHE A 306 -22.47 5.46 12.96
CA PHE A 306 -22.26 6.90 12.77
C PHE A 306 -22.79 7.72 13.97
N ASP A 307 -22.68 7.17 15.17
CA ASP A 307 -23.18 7.76 16.43
C ASP A 307 -22.77 9.23 16.61
N ARG A 308 -21.48 9.54 16.39
CA ARG A 308 -20.93 10.89 16.56
C ARG A 308 -21.57 11.91 15.63
N LEU A 309 -21.87 11.50 14.40
CA LEU A 309 -22.52 12.34 13.40
C LEU A 309 -23.94 12.68 13.85
N TRP A 310 -24.71 11.66 14.26
CA TRP A 310 -26.09 11.85 14.74
C TRP A 310 -26.15 12.71 15.99
N VAL A 311 -25.26 12.46 16.97
CA VAL A 311 -25.15 13.26 18.18
C VAL A 311 -24.87 14.72 17.82
N MET A 312 -23.85 14.98 17.01
CA MET A 312 -23.51 16.34 16.60
C MET A 312 -24.69 17.05 15.90
N LEU A 313 -25.36 16.39 14.95
CA LEU A 313 -26.47 16.97 14.20
C LEU A 313 -27.69 17.27 15.06
N ILE A 314 -28.07 16.36 15.96
CA ILE A 314 -29.25 16.53 16.84
C ILE A 314 -28.98 17.63 17.88
N LEU A 315 -27.81 17.61 18.51
CA LEU A 315 -27.46 18.60 19.54
C LEU A 315 -27.36 20.01 18.95
N PHE A 316 -26.76 20.16 17.77
CA PHE A 316 -26.72 21.44 17.08
C PHE A 316 -28.12 21.95 16.74
N LEU A 317 -28.97 21.10 16.15
CA LEU A 317 -30.34 21.48 15.78
C LEU A 317 -31.13 21.96 17.00
N GLN A 318 -31.03 21.27 18.14
CA GLN A 318 -31.68 21.67 19.38
C GLN A 318 -31.21 23.04 19.86
N VAL A 319 -29.90 23.29 19.90
CA VAL A 319 -29.35 24.59 20.31
C VAL A 319 -29.77 25.68 19.34
N ALA A 320 -29.69 25.42 18.03
CA ALA A 320 -30.09 26.35 17.00
C ALA A 320 -31.55 26.77 17.16
N VAL A 321 -32.47 25.82 17.40
CA VAL A 321 -33.89 26.10 17.63
C VAL A 321 -34.12 26.91 18.91
N ILE A 322 -33.44 26.57 20.01
CA ILE A 322 -33.57 27.30 21.29
C ILE A 322 -33.11 28.75 21.14
N VAL A 323 -31.94 28.96 20.51
CA VAL A 323 -31.35 30.30 20.35
C VAL A 323 -32.15 31.12 19.34
N ALA A 324 -32.60 30.53 18.24
CA ALA A 324 -33.41 31.21 17.24
C ALA A 324 -34.83 31.54 17.75
N TRP A 325 -35.31 30.87 18.80
CA TRP A 325 -36.62 31.13 19.41
C TRP A 325 -36.78 32.55 19.96
N GLU A 326 -35.69 33.23 20.32
CA GLU A 326 -35.74 34.62 20.83
C GLU A 326 -35.81 35.69 19.72
N GLU A 327 -35.78 35.29 18.44
CA GLU A 327 -35.92 36.18 17.26
C GLU A 327 -34.90 37.34 17.17
N LYS A 328 -33.78 37.26 17.89
CA LYS A 328 -32.72 38.26 17.81
C LYS A 328 -31.94 38.16 16.48
N THR A 329 -31.27 39.26 16.10
CA THR A 329 -30.52 39.33 14.84
C THR A 329 -29.37 38.33 14.82
N TYR A 330 -28.63 38.24 15.94
CA TYR A 330 -27.47 37.36 16.06
C TYR A 330 -27.56 36.42 17.26
N PRO A 331 -26.95 35.20 17.18
CA PRO A 331 -27.06 34.19 18.23
C PRO A 331 -26.44 34.62 19.56
N TRP A 332 -25.34 35.39 19.54
CA TRP A 332 -24.68 35.86 20.76
C TRP A 332 -25.55 36.80 21.60
N GLN A 333 -26.38 37.63 20.97
CA GLN A 333 -27.33 38.50 21.66
C GLN A 333 -28.41 37.70 22.38
N ALA A 334 -28.84 36.57 21.81
CA ALA A 334 -29.82 35.69 22.46
C ALA A 334 -29.19 34.94 23.63
N LEU A 335 -27.91 34.59 23.53
CA LEU A 335 -27.14 33.95 24.60
C LEU A 335 -26.78 34.88 25.76
N GLU A 336 -26.98 36.19 25.67
CA GLU A 336 -26.85 37.10 26.82
C GLU A 336 -27.95 36.88 27.87
N ASP A 337 -29.13 36.40 27.47
CA ASP A 337 -30.22 36.13 28.40
C ASP A 337 -29.96 34.81 29.17
N ARG A 338 -29.91 34.92 30.50
CA ARG A 338 -29.75 33.78 31.42
C ARG A 338 -30.82 32.72 31.23
N THR A 339 -32.04 33.10 30.85
CA THR A 339 -33.13 32.16 30.60
C THR A 339 -32.84 31.28 29.38
N VAL A 340 -32.25 31.85 28.33
CA VAL A 340 -31.86 31.15 27.10
C VAL A 340 -30.65 30.26 27.38
N GLN A 341 -29.67 30.76 28.15
CA GLN A 341 -28.53 29.95 28.57
C GLN A 341 -28.98 28.70 29.33
N VAL A 342 -29.87 28.84 30.32
CA VAL A 342 -30.38 27.69 31.09
C VAL A 342 -31.21 26.77 30.20
N ARG A 343 -32.04 27.29 29.29
CA ARG A 343 -32.75 26.45 28.30
C ARG A 343 -31.77 25.68 27.40
N ALA A 344 -30.66 26.29 26.98
CA ALA A 344 -29.63 25.64 26.18
C ALA A 344 -28.96 24.48 26.93
N LEU A 345 -28.88 24.50 28.27
CA LEU A 345 -28.36 23.39 29.08
C LEU A 345 -29.17 22.09 28.92
N THR A 346 -30.40 22.15 28.37
CA THR A 346 -31.17 20.94 28.00
C THR A 346 -30.46 20.06 26.96
N ILE A 347 -29.45 20.59 26.26
CA ILE A 347 -28.56 19.82 25.38
C ILE A 347 -27.86 18.66 26.11
N MET A 348 -27.60 18.80 27.42
CA MET A 348 -26.91 17.76 28.19
C MET A 348 -27.84 16.58 28.48
N PHE A 349 -29.13 16.85 28.66
CA PHE A 349 -30.15 15.82 28.78
C PHE A 349 -30.26 15.01 27.49
N THR A 350 -30.35 15.66 26.33
CA THR A 350 -30.38 14.98 25.04
C THR A 350 -29.09 14.26 24.72
N TRP A 351 -27.91 14.83 25.03
CA TRP A 351 -26.64 14.13 24.83
C TRP A 351 -26.54 12.85 25.67
N SER A 352 -26.90 12.91 26.95
CA SER A 352 -26.95 11.73 27.82
C SER A 352 -27.98 10.69 27.35
N GLY A 353 -29.14 11.14 26.87
CA GLY A 353 -30.15 10.29 26.23
C GLY A 353 -29.65 9.57 24.99
N LEU A 354 -28.94 10.27 24.11
CA LEU A 354 -28.33 9.67 22.91
C LEU A 354 -27.23 8.66 23.28
N ARG A 355 -26.41 8.92 24.30
CA ARG A 355 -25.44 7.95 24.83
C ARG A 355 -26.12 6.70 25.41
N PHE A 356 -27.28 6.85 26.03
CA PHE A 356 -28.06 5.73 26.55
C PHE A 356 -28.59 4.88 25.40
N VAL A 357 -29.19 5.50 24.38
CA VAL A 357 -29.64 4.81 23.16
C VAL A 357 -28.48 4.09 22.48
N GLN A 358 -27.33 4.76 22.34
CA GLN A 358 -26.10 4.15 21.80
C GLN A 358 -25.68 2.92 22.60
N SER A 359 -25.65 3.02 23.93
CA SER A 359 -25.25 1.90 24.80
C SER A 359 -26.22 0.72 24.71
N LEU A 360 -27.51 0.98 24.51
CA LEU A 360 -28.52 -0.04 24.29
C LEU A 360 -28.37 -0.72 22.91
N LEU A 361 -28.09 0.07 21.86
CA LEU A 361 -27.80 -0.45 20.52
C LEU A 361 -26.53 -1.29 20.49
N ASP A 362 -25.48 -0.87 21.20
CA ASP A 362 -24.24 -1.65 21.35
C ASP A 362 -24.55 -3.01 22.01
N LEU A 363 -25.29 -3.04 23.12
CA LEU A 363 -25.68 -4.30 23.77
C LEU A 363 -26.52 -5.18 22.85
N GLY A 364 -27.53 -4.61 22.19
CA GLY A 364 -28.46 -5.35 21.33
C GLY A 364 -27.80 -5.92 20.08
N MET A 365 -26.91 -5.18 19.43
CA MET A 365 -26.25 -5.64 18.18
C MET A 365 -25.02 -6.50 18.43
N GLN A 366 -24.30 -6.26 19.52
CA GLN A 366 -23.05 -6.95 19.81
C GLN A 366 -23.19 -8.03 20.89
N TYR A 367 -24.41 -8.43 21.28
CA TYR A 367 -24.62 -9.45 22.31
C TYR A 367 -23.86 -10.76 22.02
N ARG A 368 -23.71 -11.14 20.74
CA ARG A 368 -22.97 -12.33 20.30
C ARG A 368 -21.47 -12.30 20.60
N LEU A 369 -20.88 -11.11 20.79
CA LEU A 369 -19.49 -10.94 21.21
C LEU A 369 -19.29 -11.29 22.69
N VAL A 370 -20.36 -11.31 23.49
CA VAL A 370 -20.32 -11.69 24.90
C VAL A 370 -20.32 -13.20 24.99
N SER A 371 -19.14 -13.75 25.23
CA SER A 371 -18.90 -15.16 25.51
C SER A 371 -18.43 -15.33 26.95
N ARG A 372 -18.42 -16.57 27.43
CA ARG A 372 -17.91 -16.91 28.77
C ARG A 372 -16.47 -16.43 29.02
N GLU A 373 -15.69 -16.21 27.95
CA GLU A 373 -14.30 -15.75 28.02
C GLU A 373 -14.18 -14.21 27.89
N THR A 374 -15.14 -13.54 27.23
CA THR A 374 -15.20 -12.07 27.05
C THR A 374 -16.17 -11.39 28.03
N MET A 375 -16.35 -11.97 29.23
CA MET A 375 -17.26 -11.45 30.26
C MET A 375 -17.01 -9.98 30.61
N TRP A 376 -15.73 -9.55 30.64
CA TRP A 376 -15.37 -8.15 30.89
C TRP A 376 -15.90 -7.18 29.82
N LEU A 377 -16.05 -7.62 28.58
CA LEU A 377 -16.68 -6.83 27.52
C LEU A 377 -18.17 -6.64 27.81
N GLY A 378 -18.86 -7.71 28.20
CA GLY A 378 -20.26 -7.66 28.62
C GLY A 378 -20.49 -6.75 29.83
N VAL A 379 -19.62 -6.87 30.85
CA VAL A 379 -19.64 -5.97 32.02
C VAL A 379 -19.47 -4.51 31.60
N ARG A 380 -18.53 -4.22 30.70
CA ARG A 380 -18.32 -2.87 30.17
C ARG A 380 -19.57 -2.33 29.46
N MET A 381 -20.21 -3.13 28.61
CA MET A 381 -21.44 -2.75 27.90
C MET A 381 -22.55 -2.40 28.89
N PHE A 382 -22.76 -3.23 29.91
CA PHE A 382 -23.77 -2.99 30.93
C PHE A 382 -23.47 -1.75 31.79
N LEU A 383 -22.21 -1.55 32.19
CA LEU A 383 -21.79 -0.36 32.93
C LEU A 383 -22.03 0.93 32.15
N LYS A 384 -21.82 0.93 30.82
CA LYS A 384 -22.12 2.10 29.98
C LYS A 384 -23.59 2.49 30.03
N ILE A 385 -24.50 1.52 30.04
CA ILE A 385 -25.95 1.76 30.17
C ILE A 385 -26.26 2.40 31.53
N ILE A 386 -25.72 1.85 32.62
CA ILE A 386 -25.92 2.40 33.97
C ILE A 386 -25.40 3.83 34.07
N VAL A 387 -24.17 4.08 33.60
CA VAL A 387 -23.56 5.42 33.65
C VAL A 387 -24.35 6.41 32.81
N ALA A 388 -24.82 6.02 31.62
CA ALA A 388 -25.65 6.89 30.79
C ALA A 388 -26.99 7.22 31.46
N ALA A 389 -27.67 6.22 32.05
CA ALA A 389 -28.91 6.41 32.78
C ALA A 389 -28.73 7.31 34.03
N TRP A 390 -27.62 7.14 34.74
CA TRP A 390 -27.27 7.98 35.89
C TRP A 390 -27.08 9.45 35.47
N TRP A 391 -26.40 9.72 34.36
CA TRP A 391 -26.24 11.09 33.84
C TRP A 391 -27.57 11.73 33.43
N ILE A 392 -28.48 10.98 32.79
CA ILE A 392 -29.83 11.46 32.47
C ILE A 392 -30.55 11.90 33.74
N PHE A 393 -30.53 11.05 34.78
CA PHE A 393 -31.15 11.35 36.06
C PHE A 393 -30.49 12.55 36.76
N ALA A 394 -29.16 12.59 36.82
CA ALA A 394 -28.40 13.67 37.43
C ALA A 394 -28.71 15.02 36.77
N PHE A 395 -28.69 15.09 35.44
CA PHE A 395 -29.04 16.32 34.72
C PHE A 395 -30.51 16.71 34.91
N ALA A 396 -31.44 15.75 34.92
CA ALA A 396 -32.86 16.04 35.18
C ALA A 396 -33.07 16.66 36.56
N VAL A 397 -32.46 16.09 37.62
CA VAL A 397 -32.56 16.61 38.99
C VAL A 397 -31.92 17.99 39.11
N LEU A 398 -30.71 18.18 38.59
CA LEU A 398 -30.01 19.47 38.65
C LEU A 398 -30.78 20.55 37.88
N TYR A 399 -31.31 20.22 36.70
CA TYR A 399 -32.14 21.13 35.90
C TYR A 399 -33.44 21.50 36.62
N GLY A 400 -34.14 20.51 37.18
CA GLY A 400 -35.35 20.72 37.97
C GLY A 400 -35.11 21.61 39.20
N ARG A 401 -33.96 21.45 39.87
CA ARG A 401 -33.55 22.33 40.98
C ARG A 401 -33.35 23.78 40.56
N ILE A 402 -32.76 24.03 39.39
CA ILE A 402 -32.60 25.39 38.85
C ILE A 402 -33.96 26.06 38.67
N TRP A 403 -34.89 25.36 38.01
CA TRP A 403 -36.22 25.90 37.72
C TRP A 403 -37.11 26.03 38.96
N SER A 404 -37.02 25.09 39.91
CA SER A 404 -37.71 25.19 41.19
C SER A 404 -37.27 26.43 41.96
N GLN A 405 -35.95 26.67 42.06
CA GLN A 405 -35.41 27.86 42.72
C GLN A 405 -35.80 29.14 41.99
N ARG A 406 -35.69 29.17 40.65
CA ARG A 406 -36.08 30.33 39.83
C ARG A 406 -37.57 30.65 39.95
N ASN A 407 -38.43 29.64 40.00
CA ASN A 407 -39.87 29.82 40.14
C ASN A 407 -40.26 30.27 41.55
N HIS A 408 -39.55 29.79 42.58
CA HIS A 408 -39.73 30.22 43.96
C HIS A 408 -39.31 31.70 44.15
N ASP A 409 -38.13 32.07 43.65
CA ASP A 409 -37.57 33.41 43.82
C ASP A 409 -38.17 34.45 42.84
N ARG A 410 -38.93 34.00 41.83
CA ARG A 410 -39.49 34.79 40.70
C ARG A 410 -38.47 35.60 39.87
N ARG A 411 -37.18 35.56 40.24
CA ARG A 411 -36.05 36.24 39.57
C ARG A 411 -34.79 35.37 39.61
N TRP A 412 -33.78 35.73 38.82
CA TRP A 412 -32.45 35.11 38.89
C TRP A 412 -31.70 35.59 40.15
N SER A 413 -31.93 34.90 41.27
CA SER A 413 -31.26 35.16 42.56
C SER A 413 -29.82 34.61 42.58
N ALA A 414 -29.01 35.03 43.56
CA ALA A 414 -27.67 34.47 43.79
C ALA A 414 -27.73 32.95 44.05
N ALA A 415 -28.78 32.48 44.74
CA ALA A 415 -29.02 31.05 44.96
C ALA A 415 -29.31 30.31 43.65
N ALA A 416 -30.16 30.87 42.77
CA ALA A 416 -30.43 30.29 41.45
C ALA A 416 -29.15 30.23 40.58
N ASN A 417 -28.32 31.27 40.60
CA ASN A 417 -27.04 31.29 39.89
C ASN A 417 -26.06 30.25 40.45
N SER A 418 -25.99 30.07 41.77
CA SER A 418 -25.19 28.99 42.36
C SER A 418 -25.63 27.61 41.88
N ARG A 419 -26.95 27.36 41.76
CA ARG A 419 -27.44 26.08 41.18
C ARG A 419 -27.06 25.90 39.71
N VAL A 420 -27.00 26.97 38.93
CA VAL A 420 -26.49 26.94 37.55
C VAL A 420 -25.01 26.59 37.52
N VAL A 421 -24.19 27.17 38.42
CA VAL A 421 -22.76 26.82 38.54
C VAL A 421 -22.58 25.34 38.88
N ASN A 422 -23.34 24.80 39.85
CA ASN A 422 -23.29 23.36 40.17
C ASN A 422 -23.64 22.48 38.96
N PHE A 423 -24.57 22.93 38.09
CA PHE A 423 -24.88 22.23 36.85
C PHE A 423 -23.70 22.28 35.87
N LEU A 424 -23.07 23.45 35.72
CA LEU A 424 -21.88 23.62 34.87
C LEU A 424 -20.70 22.76 35.34
N GLU A 425 -20.48 22.65 36.66
CA GLU A 425 -19.47 21.74 37.23
C GLU A 425 -19.74 20.28 36.84
N ALA A 426 -21.00 19.84 36.91
CA ALA A 426 -21.40 18.49 36.48
C ALA A 426 -21.17 18.28 34.97
N ILE A 427 -21.39 19.30 34.13
CA ILE A 427 -21.06 19.24 32.70
C ILE A 427 -19.56 19.02 32.49
N VAL A 428 -18.70 19.73 33.21
CA VAL A 428 -17.25 19.57 33.07
C VAL A 428 -16.86 18.12 33.33
N ILE A 429 -17.38 17.50 34.40
CA ILE A 429 -17.13 16.09 34.71
C ILE A 429 -17.61 15.16 33.57
N PHE A 430 -18.80 15.41 33.03
CA PHE A 430 -19.35 14.62 31.92
C PHE A 430 -18.55 14.73 30.62
N VAL A 431 -17.96 15.89 30.35
CA VAL A 431 -17.29 16.21 29.08
C VAL A 431 -15.78 15.89 29.09
N ILE A 432 -15.14 15.83 30.27
CA ILE A 432 -13.72 15.47 30.44
C ILE A 432 -13.28 14.26 29.59
N PRO A 433 -14.02 13.14 29.56
CA PRO A 433 -13.59 11.98 28.78
C PRO A 433 -13.51 12.22 27.28
N GLU A 434 -14.41 13.05 26.73
CA GLU A 434 -14.39 13.42 25.31
C GLU A 434 -13.31 14.45 25.00
N LEU A 435 -13.08 15.41 25.90
CA LEU A 435 -11.96 16.35 25.77
C LEU A 435 -10.63 15.63 25.80
N LEU A 436 -10.49 14.62 26.68
CA LEU A 436 -9.30 13.77 26.69
C LEU A 436 -9.18 13.01 25.37
N ALA A 437 -10.25 12.39 24.86
CA ALA A 437 -10.21 11.70 23.57
C ALA A 437 -9.83 12.63 22.39
N LEU A 438 -10.32 13.87 22.40
CA LEU A 438 -9.98 14.91 21.42
C LEU A 438 -8.52 15.35 21.54
N ALA A 439 -8.03 15.61 22.77
CA ALA A 439 -6.63 15.97 23.01
C ALA A 439 -5.68 14.85 22.55
N LEU A 440 -6.03 13.59 22.83
CA LEU A 440 -5.29 12.41 22.35
C LEU A 440 -5.35 12.24 20.83
N PHE A 441 -6.39 12.74 20.16
CA PHE A 441 -6.47 12.77 18.70
C PHE A 441 -5.55 13.84 18.11
N ILE A 442 -5.51 15.04 18.71
CA ILE A 442 -4.68 16.17 18.25
C ILE A 442 -3.19 15.95 18.53
N ILE A 443 -2.83 15.17 19.56
CA ILE A 443 -1.44 14.86 19.94
C ILE A 443 -1.16 13.37 19.66
N PRO A 444 -0.80 12.99 18.42
CA PRO A 444 -0.72 11.60 18.02
C PRO A 444 0.45 10.89 18.69
N TRP A 445 1.54 11.59 19.04
CA TRP A 445 2.68 10.95 19.71
C TRP A 445 2.29 10.35 21.05
N PHE A 446 1.43 11.06 21.81
CA PHE A 446 1.13 10.67 23.20
C PHE A 446 0.15 9.52 23.18
N ARG A 447 -0.84 9.59 22.29
CA ARG A 447 -1.71 8.47 22.01
C ARG A 447 -0.95 7.26 21.47
N ASN A 448 -0.02 7.43 20.53
CA ASN A 448 0.81 6.33 20.02
C ASN A 448 1.67 5.72 21.14
N PHE A 449 2.17 6.52 22.06
CA PHE A 449 2.91 6.06 23.23
C PHE A 449 2.03 5.25 24.18
N VAL A 450 0.87 5.78 24.58
CA VAL A 450 -0.11 5.09 25.44
C VAL A 450 -0.59 3.81 24.77
N GLU A 451 -0.94 3.89 23.49
CA GLU A 451 -1.36 2.75 22.70
C GLU A 451 -0.27 1.70 22.67
N LYS A 452 1.01 2.00 22.35
CA LYS A 452 2.12 1.03 22.29
C LYS A 452 2.54 0.47 23.64
N THR A 453 2.31 1.20 24.73
CA THR A 453 2.76 0.80 26.06
C THR A 453 1.83 -0.27 26.64
N ASN A 454 2.38 -1.44 26.98
CA ASN A 454 1.61 -2.56 27.56
C ASN A 454 1.49 -2.47 29.10
N TRP A 455 1.54 -1.27 29.69
CA TRP A 455 1.47 -1.12 31.14
C TRP A 455 0.05 -1.34 31.66
N ARG A 456 -0.07 -2.04 32.79
CA ARG A 456 -1.37 -2.39 33.40
C ARG A 456 -2.23 -1.17 33.76
N ILE A 457 -1.61 -0.06 34.16
CA ILE A 457 -2.29 1.18 34.52
C ILE A 457 -2.96 1.82 33.30
N PHE A 458 -2.21 1.97 32.20
CA PHE A 458 -2.77 2.47 30.94
C PHE A 458 -3.85 1.54 30.37
N TYR A 459 -3.69 0.22 30.56
CA TYR A 459 -4.73 -0.73 30.20
C TYR A 459 -6.04 -0.48 30.96
N LEU A 460 -5.99 -0.37 32.29
CA LEU A 460 -7.18 -0.05 33.11
C LEU A 460 -7.85 1.27 32.70
N LEU A 461 -7.05 2.31 32.44
CA LEU A 461 -7.55 3.60 31.97
C LEU A 461 -8.21 3.49 30.58
N SER A 462 -7.58 2.76 29.66
CA SER A 462 -8.02 2.60 28.28
C SER A 462 -9.22 1.65 28.13
N TRP A 463 -9.41 0.69 29.05
CA TRP A 463 -10.44 -0.35 28.98
C TRP A 463 -11.86 0.22 28.83
N TRP A 464 -12.14 1.33 29.51
CA TRP A 464 -13.43 2.03 29.43
C TRP A 464 -13.69 2.62 28.03
N PHE A 465 -12.64 3.11 27.36
CA PHE A 465 -12.74 3.87 26.11
C PHE A 465 -12.51 3.05 24.85
N GLN A 466 -11.64 2.03 24.89
CA GLN A 466 -11.19 1.30 23.70
C GLN A 466 -11.09 -0.20 23.98
N SER A 467 -11.46 -1.03 22.99
CA SER A 467 -11.08 -2.45 22.97
C SER A 467 -9.63 -2.59 22.51
N ARG A 468 -8.94 -3.60 23.04
CA ARG A 468 -7.55 -3.88 22.69
C ARG A 468 -7.50 -4.52 21.31
N ILE A 469 -6.98 -3.81 20.32
CA ILE A 469 -6.73 -4.32 18.97
C ILE A 469 -5.22 -4.38 18.71
N PHE A 470 -4.78 -5.41 18.00
CA PHE A 470 -3.38 -5.53 17.60
C PHE A 470 -3.11 -4.69 16.34
N VAL A 471 -3.94 -4.88 15.31
CA VAL A 471 -3.86 -4.16 14.04
C VAL A 471 -4.26 -2.69 14.22
N GLY A 472 -3.56 -1.78 13.55
CA GLY A 472 -3.82 -0.32 13.65
C GLY A 472 -3.12 0.39 14.81
N ARG A 473 -2.46 -0.36 15.71
CA ARG A 473 -1.84 0.17 16.93
C ARG A 473 -0.63 1.06 16.61
N GLY A 474 -0.68 2.32 17.04
CA GLY A 474 0.44 3.23 16.82
C GLY A 474 0.73 3.58 15.35
N LEU A 475 -0.24 3.33 14.47
CA LEU A 475 -0.21 3.66 13.03
C LEU A 475 -0.92 5.00 12.73
N ARG A 476 -1.09 5.85 13.74
CA ARG A 476 -1.68 7.18 13.54
C ARG A 476 -0.77 8.05 12.68
N GLU A 477 -1.37 8.80 11.78
CA GLU A 477 -0.69 9.71 10.86
C GLU A 477 0.10 10.80 11.60
N GLY A 478 1.00 11.46 10.87
CA GLY A 478 1.85 12.52 11.42
C GLY A 478 1.04 13.71 11.96
N PHE A 479 1.68 14.52 12.81
CA PHE A 479 1.05 15.71 13.40
C PHE A 479 0.51 16.68 12.33
N VAL A 480 1.28 16.90 11.26
CA VAL A 480 0.92 17.81 10.16
C VAL A 480 -0.34 17.32 9.43
N ASP A 481 -0.44 16.04 9.13
CA ASP A 481 -1.59 15.49 8.40
C ASP A 481 -2.85 15.49 9.25
N ASN A 482 -2.73 15.25 10.56
CA ASN A 482 -3.84 15.44 11.50
C ASN A 482 -4.32 16.89 11.56
N ILE A 483 -3.41 17.88 11.53
CA ILE A 483 -3.80 19.30 11.47
C ILE A 483 -4.54 19.60 10.17
N LYS A 484 -4.01 19.17 9.02
CA LYS A 484 -4.67 19.38 7.71
C LYS A 484 -6.08 18.79 7.71
N TYR A 485 -6.23 17.55 8.17
CA TYR A 485 -7.51 16.87 8.29
C TYR A 485 -8.47 17.61 9.24
N THR A 486 -7.97 18.06 10.39
CA THR A 486 -8.78 18.80 11.37
C THR A 486 -9.25 20.13 10.81
N LEU A 487 -8.35 20.90 10.18
CA LEU A 487 -8.68 22.20 9.57
C LEU A 487 -9.72 22.05 8.46
N PHE A 488 -9.61 21.00 7.64
CA PHE A 488 -10.59 20.66 6.62
C PHE A 488 -11.99 20.48 7.22
N TRP A 489 -12.13 19.63 8.23
CA TRP A 489 -13.43 19.39 8.85
C TRP A 489 -13.96 20.58 9.63
N VAL A 490 -13.09 21.38 10.28
CA VAL A 490 -13.50 22.63 10.93
C VAL A 490 -14.10 23.59 9.92
N ALA A 491 -13.49 23.76 8.74
CA ALA A 491 -14.02 24.62 7.68
C ALA A 491 -15.36 24.11 7.12
N VAL A 492 -15.48 22.81 6.85
CA VAL A 492 -16.73 22.18 6.38
C VAL A 492 -17.86 22.36 7.39
N LEU A 493 -17.61 22.03 8.67
CA LEU A 493 -18.62 22.09 9.73
C LEU A 493 -19.00 23.54 10.08
N ALA A 494 -18.04 24.47 10.10
CA ALA A 494 -18.33 25.88 10.34
C ALA A 494 -19.27 26.46 9.28
N SER A 495 -18.99 26.19 8.00
CA SER A 495 -19.84 26.64 6.88
C SER A 495 -21.22 25.98 6.93
N LYS A 496 -21.27 24.67 7.18
CA LYS A 496 -22.52 23.91 7.37
C LYS A 496 -23.38 24.53 8.47
N PHE A 497 -22.85 24.65 9.68
CA PHE A 497 -23.62 25.15 10.83
C PHE A 497 -24.03 26.62 10.69
N CYS A 498 -23.17 27.46 10.11
CA CYS A 498 -23.51 28.85 9.80
C CYS A 498 -24.71 28.90 8.84
N PHE A 499 -24.64 28.14 7.74
CA PHE A 499 -25.71 28.04 6.75
C PHE A 499 -27.02 27.50 7.36
N SER A 500 -26.95 26.39 8.11
CA SER A 500 -28.13 25.79 8.73
C SER A 500 -28.79 26.74 9.75
N TYR A 501 -28.02 27.49 10.54
CA TYR A 501 -28.60 28.42 11.51
C TYR A 501 -29.33 29.59 10.83
N PHE A 502 -28.65 30.31 9.92
CA PHE A 502 -29.17 31.54 9.35
C PHE A 502 -30.22 31.33 8.27
N LEU A 503 -30.10 30.27 7.45
CA LEU A 503 -30.98 30.06 6.30
C LEU A 503 -32.01 28.95 6.49
N GLN A 504 -31.77 27.98 7.38
CA GLN A 504 -32.74 26.90 7.62
C GLN A 504 -33.50 27.11 8.93
N VAL A 505 -32.82 27.20 10.08
CA VAL A 505 -33.48 27.19 11.39
C VAL A 505 -34.16 28.52 11.71
N LYS A 506 -33.44 29.64 11.61
CA LYS A 506 -33.96 30.96 12.01
C LYS A 506 -35.22 31.39 11.25
N PRO A 507 -35.30 31.29 9.90
CA PRO A 507 -36.50 31.68 9.15
C PRO A 507 -37.72 30.82 9.49
N MET A 508 -37.53 29.59 9.96
CA MET A 508 -38.61 28.67 10.28
C MET A 508 -39.28 28.94 11.63
N ILE A 509 -38.62 29.66 12.53
CA ILE A 509 -39.16 29.96 13.87
C ILE A 509 -40.42 30.83 13.79
N ALA A 510 -40.41 31.91 12.99
CA ALA A 510 -41.54 32.83 12.90
C ALA A 510 -42.82 32.14 12.36
N PRO A 511 -42.78 31.37 11.25
CA PRO A 511 -43.90 30.53 10.83
C PRO A 511 -44.33 29.52 11.90
N THR A 512 -43.37 28.90 12.59
CA THR A 512 -43.66 27.90 13.64
C THR A 512 -44.45 28.52 14.79
N LYS A 513 -44.05 29.71 15.27
CA LYS A 513 -44.79 30.43 16.31
C LYS A 513 -46.17 30.87 15.84
N ALA A 514 -46.28 31.34 14.60
CA ALA A 514 -47.58 31.71 14.01
C ALA A 514 -48.53 30.52 13.98
N VAL A 515 -48.08 29.35 13.51
CA VAL A 515 -48.88 28.11 13.48
C VAL A 515 -49.27 27.64 14.88
N LEU A 516 -48.36 27.73 15.85
CA LEU A 516 -48.64 27.33 17.24
C LEU A 516 -49.55 28.32 17.99
N ALA A 517 -49.59 29.58 17.57
CA ALA A 517 -50.45 30.61 18.19
C ALA A 517 -51.92 30.51 17.77
N LEU A 518 -52.22 29.87 16.63
CA LEU A 518 -53.60 29.67 16.17
C LEU A 518 -54.38 28.78 17.15
N ARG A 519 -55.50 29.28 17.70
CA ARG A 519 -56.40 28.53 18.60
C ARG A 519 -57.78 28.39 17.95
N GLY A 520 -58.40 27.22 18.06
CA GLY A 520 -59.77 26.99 17.54
C GLY A 520 -59.85 26.72 16.02
N VAL A 521 -58.85 26.08 15.43
CA VAL A 521 -58.85 25.70 14.01
C VAL A 521 -59.67 24.41 13.83
N LYS A 522 -60.73 24.46 13.01
CA LYS A 522 -61.44 23.24 12.58
C LYS A 522 -60.69 22.61 11.41
N TYR A 523 -60.01 21.49 11.65
CA TYR A 523 -59.34 20.75 10.60
C TYR A 523 -60.37 20.02 9.72
N GLN A 524 -60.26 20.16 8.40
CA GLN A 524 -61.07 19.39 7.43
C GLN A 524 -60.53 17.96 7.22
N TRP A 525 -59.33 17.69 7.72
CA TRP A 525 -58.64 16.39 7.66
C TRP A 525 -58.59 15.73 9.04
N HIS A 526 -58.24 14.45 9.08
CA HIS A 526 -58.18 13.66 10.31
C HIS A 526 -57.23 14.28 11.36
N GLU A 527 -57.77 14.61 12.54
CA GLU A 527 -57.00 15.15 13.66
C GLU A 527 -56.19 14.05 14.34
N PHE A 528 -54.92 13.89 13.98
CA PHE A 528 -54.02 12.95 14.68
C PHE A 528 -53.72 13.35 16.13
N PHE A 529 -53.88 14.63 16.48
CA PHE A 529 -53.74 15.15 17.83
C PHE A 529 -54.89 16.13 18.11
N HIS A 530 -55.83 15.73 18.97
CA HIS A 530 -56.93 16.60 19.37
C HIS A 530 -56.43 17.96 19.86
N ASN A 531 -56.99 19.04 19.30
CA ASN A 531 -56.76 20.42 19.75
C ASN A 531 -55.30 20.96 19.64
N SER A 532 -54.42 20.38 18.81
CA SER A 532 -53.02 20.83 18.73
C SER A 532 -52.44 20.97 17.32
N ASN A 533 -51.98 22.19 16.97
CA ASN A 533 -51.33 22.49 15.68
C ASN A 533 -49.87 21.99 15.60
N ARG A 534 -49.42 21.15 16.55
CA ARG A 534 -48.05 20.62 16.61
C ARG A 534 -47.73 19.70 15.43
N PHE A 535 -48.72 18.97 14.92
CA PHE A 535 -48.54 18.10 13.75
C PHE A 535 -48.26 18.92 12.48
N ALA A 536 -49.01 20.01 12.26
CA ALA A 536 -48.79 20.93 11.15
C ALA A 536 -47.40 21.60 11.23
N ALA A 537 -46.96 21.99 12.42
CA ALA A 537 -45.59 22.45 12.63
C ALA A 537 -44.58 21.35 12.26
N GLY A 538 -44.80 20.10 12.69
CA GLY A 538 -43.95 18.96 12.31
C GLY A 538 -43.82 18.79 10.78
N LEU A 539 -44.93 18.79 10.04
CA LEU A 539 -44.93 18.69 8.58
C LEU A 539 -44.15 19.82 7.90
N LEU A 540 -44.25 21.03 8.44
CA LEU A 540 -43.53 22.21 7.95
C LEU A 540 -42.01 22.12 8.20
N TRP A 541 -41.57 21.40 9.24
CA TRP A 541 -40.15 21.16 9.53
C TRP A 541 -39.54 19.98 8.76
N ILE A 542 -40.32 18.99 8.32
CA ILE A 542 -39.78 17.76 7.68
C ILE A 542 -38.85 18.08 6.49
N PRO A 543 -39.26 18.90 5.49
CA PRO A 543 -38.37 19.21 4.35
C PRO A 543 -37.08 19.90 4.79
N VAL A 544 -37.17 20.80 5.78
CA VAL A 544 -36.03 21.57 6.29
C VAL A 544 -35.05 20.64 7.01
N VAL A 545 -35.54 19.70 7.82
CA VAL A 545 -34.71 18.70 8.51
C VAL A 545 -34.05 17.75 7.50
N LEU A 546 -34.74 17.34 6.43
CA LEU A 546 -34.14 16.50 5.39
C LEU A 546 -32.99 17.23 4.68
N VAL A 547 -33.18 18.50 4.32
CA VAL A 547 -32.12 19.33 3.72
C VAL A 547 -30.96 19.52 4.72
N TYR A 548 -31.25 19.74 6.00
CA TYR A 548 -30.24 19.86 7.06
C TYR A 548 -29.37 18.60 7.23
N LEU A 549 -29.94 17.41 7.02
CA LEU A 549 -29.17 16.16 7.04
C LEU A 549 -28.29 16.03 5.78
N MET A 550 -28.79 16.42 4.62
CA MET A 550 -28.08 16.32 3.34
C MET A 550 -27.00 17.39 3.11
N ASP A 551 -27.14 18.58 3.69
CA ASP A 551 -26.27 19.73 3.39
C ASP A 551 -24.78 19.48 3.69
N THR A 552 -24.47 18.56 4.60
CA THR A 552 -23.09 18.17 4.93
C THR A 552 -22.35 17.65 3.69
N GLN A 553 -23.05 16.92 2.81
CA GLN A 553 -22.46 16.40 1.57
C GLN A 553 -22.10 17.53 0.60
N ILE A 554 -22.94 18.57 0.51
CA ILE A 554 -22.71 19.71 -0.37
C ILE A 554 -21.45 20.46 0.05
N TRP A 555 -21.36 20.82 1.34
CA TRP A 555 -20.18 21.50 1.87
C TRP A 555 -18.92 20.64 1.76
N TYR A 556 -19.03 19.34 2.05
CA TYR A 556 -17.93 18.40 1.84
C TYR A 556 -17.45 18.39 0.40
N SER A 557 -18.36 18.31 -0.60
CA SER A 557 -18.01 18.31 -2.03
C SER A 557 -17.31 19.59 -2.48
N ILE A 558 -17.73 20.75 -1.98
CA ILE A 558 -17.10 22.05 -2.31
C ILE A 558 -15.66 22.09 -1.78
N TYR A 559 -15.47 21.81 -0.49
CA TYR A 559 -14.15 21.85 0.12
C TYR A 559 -13.24 20.72 -0.38
N SER A 560 -13.77 19.52 -0.62
CA SER A 560 -12.98 18.40 -1.14
C SER A 560 -12.50 18.66 -2.56
N SER A 561 -13.31 19.33 -3.39
CA SER A 561 -12.89 19.77 -4.73
C SER A 561 -11.77 20.80 -4.66
N PHE A 562 -11.87 21.78 -3.74
CA PHE A 562 -10.82 22.79 -3.55
C PHE A 562 -9.50 22.17 -3.07
N VAL A 563 -9.56 21.32 -2.03
CA VAL A 563 -8.37 20.61 -1.53
C VAL A 563 -7.82 19.65 -2.56
N GLY A 564 -8.68 18.91 -3.28
CA GLY A 564 -8.28 18.02 -4.36
C GLY A 564 -7.56 18.75 -5.48
N ALA A 565 -8.06 19.93 -5.88
CA ALA A 565 -7.39 20.78 -6.88
C ALA A 565 -6.03 21.29 -6.37
N ALA A 566 -5.94 21.72 -5.11
CA ALA A 566 -4.69 22.15 -4.51
C ALA A 566 -3.66 21.00 -4.45
N VAL A 567 -4.08 19.82 -3.98
CA VAL A 567 -3.22 18.62 -3.93
C VAL A 567 -2.80 18.19 -5.33
N GLY A 568 -3.71 18.19 -6.31
CA GLY A 568 -3.38 17.89 -7.70
C GLY A 568 -2.34 18.84 -8.28
N LEU A 569 -2.44 20.13 -7.97
CA LEU A 569 -1.48 21.15 -8.38
C LEU A 569 -0.10 20.94 -7.74
N PHE A 570 -0.04 20.60 -6.44
CA PHE A 570 1.21 20.27 -5.75
C PHE A 570 1.80 18.92 -6.17
N ALA A 571 0.96 17.97 -6.58
CA ALA A 571 1.38 16.67 -7.13
C ALA A 571 1.77 16.76 -8.61
N HIS A 572 1.70 17.95 -9.22
CA HIS A 572 1.99 18.19 -10.64
C HIS A 572 1.16 17.30 -11.58
N LEU A 573 -0.01 16.85 -11.12
CA LEU A 573 -0.95 16.10 -11.96
C LEU A 573 -1.47 17.03 -13.05
N GLY A 574 -1.17 16.69 -14.31
CA GLY A 574 -1.45 17.56 -15.45
C GLY A 574 -0.39 18.61 -15.73
N GLU A 575 0.86 18.44 -15.27
CA GLU A 575 1.99 19.31 -15.67
C GLU A 575 2.37 19.11 -17.16
N ILE A 576 2.18 17.89 -17.69
CA ILE A 576 2.26 17.61 -19.13
C ILE A 576 0.84 17.66 -19.69
N ARG A 577 0.49 18.76 -20.35
CA ARG A 577 -0.86 19.01 -20.87
C ARG A 577 -0.96 18.80 -22.38
N ASN A 578 0.17 18.78 -23.07
CA ASN A 578 0.21 18.70 -24.53
C ASN A 578 1.40 17.88 -25.03
N MET A 579 1.28 17.42 -26.29
CA MET A 579 2.32 16.66 -26.97
C MET A 579 3.64 17.43 -27.07
N GLN A 580 3.60 18.76 -27.13
CA GLN A 580 4.81 19.58 -27.23
C GLN A 580 5.64 19.56 -25.93
N GLN A 581 4.99 19.63 -24.77
CA GLN A 581 5.63 19.47 -23.46
C GLN A 581 6.13 18.04 -23.26
N LEU A 582 5.39 17.03 -23.75
CA LEU A 582 5.85 15.65 -23.73
C LEU A 582 7.14 15.48 -24.55
N LYS A 583 7.17 15.97 -25.80
CA LYS A 583 8.36 15.95 -26.66
C LYS A 583 9.55 16.61 -25.96
N LEU A 584 9.37 17.78 -25.36
CA LEU A 584 10.46 18.47 -24.65
C LEU A 584 10.99 17.68 -23.43
N ARG A 585 10.10 17.03 -22.68
CA ARG A 585 10.47 16.29 -21.46
C ARG A 585 10.91 14.85 -21.71
N PHE A 586 10.57 14.25 -22.85
CA PHE A 586 10.92 12.86 -23.13
C PHE A 586 12.43 12.64 -23.20
N GLN A 587 13.18 13.58 -23.79
CA GLN A 587 14.65 13.53 -23.79
C GLN A 587 15.23 13.59 -22.38
N PHE A 588 14.63 14.43 -21.54
CA PHE A 588 15.00 14.54 -20.14
C PHE A 588 14.72 13.22 -19.39
N PHE A 589 13.56 12.61 -19.64
CA PHE A 589 13.18 11.33 -19.03
C PHE A 589 14.17 10.20 -19.35
N ALA A 590 14.57 10.07 -20.63
CA ALA A 590 15.58 9.10 -21.05
C ALA A 590 16.90 9.24 -20.26
N SER A 591 17.36 10.49 -20.06
CA SER A 591 18.56 10.77 -19.27
C SER A 591 18.38 10.52 -17.76
N ALA A 592 17.18 10.77 -17.23
CA ALA A 592 16.89 10.64 -15.80
C ALA A 592 16.77 9.18 -15.35
N ILE A 593 16.26 8.29 -16.21
CA ILE A 593 16.20 6.84 -15.94
C ILE A 593 17.61 6.28 -15.80
N GLN A 594 18.50 6.61 -16.75
CA GLN A 594 19.89 6.18 -16.73
C GLN A 594 20.59 6.59 -15.41
N PHE A 595 20.38 7.83 -14.97
CA PHE A 595 21.01 8.37 -13.76
C PHE A 595 20.49 7.74 -12.45
N ASN A 596 19.25 7.24 -12.43
CA ASN A 596 18.64 6.68 -11.22
C ASN A 596 18.78 5.15 -11.11
N LEU A 597 18.92 4.43 -12.23
CA LEU A 597 19.00 2.95 -12.26
C LEU A 597 20.42 2.40 -12.11
N MET A 598 21.46 3.11 -12.55
CA MET A 598 22.85 2.67 -12.38
C MET A 598 23.54 3.43 -11.24
N PRO A 599 24.16 2.74 -10.26
CA PRO A 599 25.28 3.33 -9.54
C PRO A 599 26.36 3.61 -10.59
N GLU A 600 26.90 4.83 -10.65
CA GLU A 600 28.08 5.09 -11.47
C GLU A 600 29.22 4.16 -11.01
N GLU A 601 29.60 3.19 -11.85
CA GLU A 601 30.84 2.41 -11.68
C GLU A 601 32.11 3.29 -11.75
N GLN A 602 31.98 4.60 -11.98
CA GLN A 602 33.11 5.51 -12.22
C GLN A 602 33.60 6.34 -11.01
N LEU A 603 33.14 6.12 -9.78
CA LEU A 603 33.71 6.83 -8.62
C LEU A 603 34.14 5.94 -7.46
N LEU A 604 34.92 4.91 -7.77
CA LEU A 604 35.85 4.30 -6.80
C LEU A 604 36.92 5.29 -6.29
N ASN A 605 37.06 6.50 -6.88
CA ASN A 605 38.14 7.43 -6.55
C ASN A 605 37.75 8.87 -6.10
N ALA A 606 36.49 9.19 -5.83
CA ALA A 606 36.16 10.52 -5.25
C ALA A 606 35.64 10.42 -3.81
N ARG A 607 36.57 10.54 -2.85
CA ARG A 607 36.25 10.96 -1.46
C ARG A 607 35.43 12.26 -1.52
N GLY A 608 34.11 12.15 -1.32
CA GLY A 608 33.19 13.28 -1.44
C GLY A 608 32.81 13.90 -0.09
N THR A 609 33.33 15.09 0.19
CA THR A 609 32.93 16.01 1.26
C THR A 609 31.43 16.38 1.18
N LEU A 610 30.80 16.82 2.28
CA LEU A 610 29.37 17.24 2.33
C LEU A 610 28.95 18.19 1.20
N VAL A 611 29.89 18.99 0.69
CA VAL A 611 29.70 19.90 -0.44
C VAL A 611 29.41 19.17 -1.75
N SER A 612 30.05 18.02 -2.03
CA SER A 612 29.77 17.24 -3.25
C SER A 612 28.41 16.55 -3.17
N LYS A 613 28.00 16.08 -1.98
CA LYS A 613 26.64 15.56 -1.73
C LYS A 613 25.57 16.64 -1.94
N PHE A 614 25.80 17.87 -1.48
CA PHE A 614 24.89 18.98 -1.68
C PHE A 614 24.84 19.43 -3.15
N LYS A 615 25.99 19.46 -3.84
CA LYS A 615 26.09 19.77 -5.28
C LYS A 615 25.38 18.70 -6.11
N ASN A 616 25.51 17.42 -5.75
CA ASN A 616 24.77 16.31 -6.35
C ASN A 616 23.26 16.37 -6.04
N ALA A 617 22.87 16.78 -4.83
CA ALA A 617 21.46 16.99 -4.49
C ALA A 617 20.85 18.16 -5.29
N ILE A 618 21.58 19.26 -5.45
CA ILE A 618 21.20 20.38 -6.32
C ILE A 618 21.16 19.95 -7.79
N HIS A 619 22.12 19.13 -8.24
CA HIS A 619 22.11 18.60 -9.61
C HIS A 619 20.91 17.69 -9.85
N ARG A 620 20.56 16.83 -8.87
CA ARG A 620 19.35 16.00 -8.87
C ARG A 620 18.08 16.84 -8.88
N LEU A 621 18.05 17.94 -8.12
CA LEU A 621 16.94 18.87 -8.09
C LEU A 621 16.80 19.59 -9.44
N LYS A 622 17.91 20.09 -9.99
CA LYS A 622 17.93 20.76 -11.30
C LYS A 622 17.57 19.83 -12.46
N LEU A 623 18.03 18.58 -12.43
CA LEU A 623 17.57 17.52 -13.33
C LEU A 623 16.06 17.39 -13.17
N ARG A 624 15.57 16.99 -11.99
CA ARG A 624 14.15 16.71 -11.74
C ARG A 624 13.20 17.86 -12.12
N TYR A 625 13.64 19.11 -12.03
CA TYR A 625 12.82 20.29 -12.30
C TYR A 625 13.14 21.02 -13.62
N GLY A 626 14.12 20.56 -14.42
CA GLY A 626 14.48 21.21 -15.69
C GLY A 626 14.95 22.67 -15.57
N LEU A 627 15.36 23.10 -14.38
CA LEU A 627 15.75 24.49 -14.08
C LEU A 627 17.23 24.71 -14.40
N GLY A 628 17.51 25.17 -15.62
CA GLY A 628 18.77 25.85 -15.97
C GLY A 628 19.68 25.12 -16.96
N ARG A 629 20.03 25.86 -18.02
CA ARG A 629 20.89 25.57 -19.19
C ARG A 629 20.43 24.42 -20.11
N PRO A 630 20.45 24.61 -21.45
CA PRO A 630 20.28 23.51 -22.39
C PRO A 630 21.43 22.54 -22.18
N TYR A 631 21.12 21.38 -21.60
CA TYR A 631 22.11 20.33 -21.36
C TYR A 631 22.66 19.88 -22.73
N LYS A 632 23.97 19.61 -22.78
CA LYS A 632 24.61 19.06 -23.99
C LYS A 632 23.85 17.79 -24.38
N LYS A 633 23.32 17.81 -25.59
CA LYS A 633 22.54 16.74 -26.22
C LYS A 633 23.20 15.37 -25.98
N ILE A 634 22.39 14.32 -26.02
CA ILE A 634 22.82 12.92 -26.13
C ILE A 634 23.47 12.72 -27.51
N GLU A 635 24.53 13.47 -27.80
CA GLU A 635 25.18 13.52 -29.11
C GLU A 635 26.39 12.57 -29.19
N SER A 636 26.68 11.74 -28.15
CA SER A 636 27.93 10.97 -28.18
C SER A 636 27.94 9.53 -27.64
N ASN A 637 26.91 8.98 -27.01
CA ASN A 637 26.93 7.57 -26.56
C ASN A 637 25.72 6.78 -27.06
N GLN A 638 25.80 6.21 -28.27
CA GLN A 638 24.81 5.26 -28.79
C GLN A 638 24.54 4.08 -27.82
N VAL A 639 25.55 3.70 -27.03
CA VAL A 639 25.46 2.67 -25.99
C VAL A 639 24.44 3.04 -24.90
N GLU A 640 24.34 4.31 -24.51
CA GLU A 640 23.40 4.78 -23.49
C GLU A 640 21.96 4.80 -24.02
N ALA A 641 21.79 5.20 -25.27
CA ALA A 641 20.48 5.16 -25.94
C ALA A 641 19.96 3.73 -26.08
N ASN A 642 20.84 2.76 -26.41
CA ASN A 642 20.47 1.35 -26.51
C ASN A 642 20.01 0.78 -25.15
N LYS A 643 20.67 1.15 -24.05
CA LYS A 643 20.24 0.74 -22.70
C LYS A 643 18.86 1.29 -22.35
N PHE A 644 18.61 2.56 -22.65
CA PHE A 644 17.30 3.16 -22.46
C PHE A 644 16.21 2.47 -23.31
N ALA A 645 16.51 2.17 -24.58
CA ALA A 645 15.60 1.47 -25.47
C ALA A 645 15.19 0.09 -24.93
N LEU A 646 16.13 -0.67 -24.36
CA LEU A 646 15.82 -1.98 -23.75
C LEU A 646 14.80 -1.86 -22.61
N ILE A 647 14.99 -0.89 -21.71
CA ILE A 647 14.09 -0.66 -20.58
C ILE A 647 12.73 -0.16 -21.07
N TRP A 648 12.75 0.84 -21.97
CA TRP A 648 11.53 1.43 -22.51
C TRP A 648 10.70 0.41 -23.28
N ASN A 649 11.30 -0.36 -24.18
CA ASN A 649 10.59 -1.37 -24.95
C ASN A 649 10.08 -2.50 -24.04
N GLY A 650 10.81 -2.86 -22.98
CA GLY A 650 10.29 -3.77 -21.96
C GLY A 650 9.01 -3.25 -21.29
N ILE A 651 8.96 -1.95 -20.95
CA ILE A 651 7.75 -1.32 -20.38
C ILE A 651 6.59 -1.34 -21.40
N ILE A 652 6.86 -0.98 -22.65
CA ILE A 652 5.85 -0.97 -23.72
C ILE A 652 5.32 -2.40 -23.97
N MET A 653 6.19 -3.41 -23.96
CA MET A 653 5.80 -4.81 -24.06
C MET A 653 4.94 -5.25 -22.88
N SER A 654 5.29 -4.88 -21.63
CA SER A 654 4.43 -5.16 -20.48
C SER A 654 3.06 -4.48 -20.60
N PHE A 655 2.99 -3.24 -21.12
CA PHE A 655 1.71 -2.59 -21.40
C PHE A 655 0.91 -3.33 -22.46
N ARG A 656 1.57 -3.96 -23.44
CA ARG A 656 0.90 -4.78 -24.44
C ARG A 656 0.39 -6.09 -23.85
N GLU A 657 1.19 -6.76 -23.01
CA GLU A 657 0.84 -7.99 -22.30
C GLU A 657 -0.31 -7.79 -21.33
N GLU A 658 -0.38 -6.63 -20.68
CA GLU A 658 -1.49 -6.20 -19.81
C GLU A 658 -2.70 -5.62 -20.60
N ASP A 659 -2.65 -5.64 -21.93
CA ASP A 659 -3.70 -5.16 -22.85
C ASP A 659 -4.09 -3.67 -22.64
N ILE A 660 -3.12 -2.85 -22.23
CA ILE A 660 -3.27 -1.39 -22.05
C ILE A 660 -3.17 -0.65 -23.39
N ILE A 661 -2.36 -1.17 -24.32
CA ILE A 661 -2.10 -0.58 -25.65
C ILE A 661 -2.26 -1.61 -26.77
N SER A 662 -2.64 -1.15 -27.95
CA SER A 662 -2.78 -1.97 -29.16
C SER A 662 -1.45 -2.20 -29.88
N ASP A 663 -1.38 -3.21 -30.76
CA ASP A 663 -0.18 -3.53 -31.55
C ASP A 663 0.32 -2.33 -32.38
N LYS A 664 -0.62 -1.54 -32.92
CA LYS A 664 -0.29 -0.31 -33.65
C LYS A 664 0.32 0.77 -32.76
N GLU A 665 -0.11 0.87 -31.51
CA GLU A 665 0.45 1.82 -30.55
C GLU A 665 1.82 1.38 -30.06
N VAL A 666 2.06 0.08 -29.94
CA VAL A 666 3.40 -0.49 -29.68
C VAL A 666 4.37 -0.03 -30.77
N GLU A 667 4.04 -0.23 -32.04
CA GLU A 667 4.89 0.19 -33.18
C GLU A 667 5.20 1.70 -33.17
N LEU A 668 4.26 2.53 -32.71
CA LEU A 668 4.44 3.98 -32.64
C LEU A 668 5.32 4.42 -31.48
N LEU A 669 5.29 3.68 -30.36
CA LEU A 669 5.95 3.99 -29.10
C LEU A 669 7.31 3.30 -28.97
N GLU A 670 7.55 2.21 -29.69
CA GLU A 670 8.79 1.46 -29.64
C GLU A 670 10.00 2.32 -30.03
N LEU A 671 11.11 2.14 -29.31
CA LEU A 671 12.42 2.65 -29.69
C LEU A 671 13.10 1.61 -30.58
N PRO A 672 13.26 1.86 -31.89
CA PRO A 672 13.88 0.89 -32.78
C PRO A 672 15.34 0.66 -32.41
N GLN A 673 15.81 -0.58 -32.52
CA GLN A 673 17.23 -0.89 -32.39
C GLN A 673 18.03 -0.22 -33.52
N ASN A 674 19.31 0.07 -33.25
CA ASN A 674 20.19 0.67 -34.25
C ASN A 674 20.51 -0.37 -35.35
N SER A 675 19.85 -0.23 -36.51
CA SER A 675 20.05 -1.04 -37.71
C SER A 675 20.56 -0.14 -38.85
N TRP A 676 21.18 -0.72 -39.88
CA TRP A 676 21.61 -0.01 -41.11
C TRP A 676 22.67 1.10 -40.91
N ASN A 677 23.44 1.05 -39.82
CA ASN A 677 24.52 2.01 -39.50
C ASN A 677 24.05 3.49 -39.49
N VAL A 678 22.84 3.73 -38.98
CA VAL A 678 22.27 5.08 -38.86
C VAL A 678 23.08 5.89 -37.84
N ARG A 679 23.42 7.13 -38.22
CA ARG A 679 24.33 7.99 -37.43
C ARG A 679 23.69 8.58 -36.16
N VAL A 680 22.37 8.51 -36.04
CA VAL A 680 21.58 9.16 -34.98
C VAL A 680 20.74 8.17 -34.18
N ILE A 681 20.32 8.59 -32.98
CA ILE A 681 19.35 7.86 -32.16
C ILE A 681 18.01 7.84 -32.89
N ARG A 682 17.44 6.64 -33.05
CA ARG A 682 16.11 6.42 -33.63
C ARG A 682 15.07 6.63 -32.54
N TRP A 683 14.41 7.78 -32.57
CA TRP A 683 13.34 8.08 -31.63
C TRP A 683 12.01 7.45 -32.10
N PRO A 684 11.05 7.19 -31.20
CA PRO A 684 9.77 6.62 -31.58
C PRO A 684 9.02 7.48 -32.58
N CYS A 685 8.25 6.84 -33.46
CA CYS A 685 7.49 7.48 -34.54
C CYS A 685 6.59 8.62 -34.03
N PHE A 686 5.99 8.49 -32.84
CA PHE A 686 5.12 9.54 -32.30
C PHE A 686 5.87 10.87 -32.02
N LEU A 687 7.16 10.82 -31.70
CA LEU A 687 7.99 12.02 -31.49
C LEU A 687 8.42 12.64 -32.83
N LEU A 688 8.70 11.80 -33.83
CA LEU A 688 9.17 12.19 -35.15
C LEU A 688 8.05 12.64 -36.10
N CYS A 689 6.79 12.33 -35.77
CA CYS A 689 5.62 12.61 -36.59
C CYS A 689 5.59 14.08 -37.07
N ASN A 690 5.37 14.25 -38.39
CA ASN A 690 5.37 15.51 -39.15
C ASN A 690 6.68 16.30 -39.23
N GLU A 691 7.75 15.95 -38.50
CA GLU A 691 8.98 16.74 -38.55
C GLU A 691 9.70 16.66 -39.90
N LEU A 692 9.67 15.48 -40.55
CA LEU A 692 10.23 15.32 -41.91
C LEU A 692 9.45 16.13 -42.95
N LEU A 693 8.12 16.13 -42.88
CA LEU A 693 7.26 16.92 -43.77
C LEU A 693 7.49 18.43 -43.59
N LEU A 694 7.64 18.88 -42.33
CA LEU A 694 8.01 20.26 -42.01
C LEU A 694 9.40 20.64 -42.52
N ALA A 695 10.35 19.72 -42.49
CA ALA A 695 11.68 19.95 -43.06
C ALA A 695 11.62 20.08 -44.59
N LEU A 696 10.83 19.24 -45.26
CA LEU A 696 10.63 19.28 -46.70
C LEU A 696 9.92 20.57 -47.16
N SER A 697 8.93 21.06 -46.42
CA SER A 697 8.28 22.34 -46.72
C SER A 697 9.26 23.51 -46.53
N GLN A 698 10.06 23.49 -45.45
CA GLN A 698 11.12 24.48 -45.22
C GLN A 698 12.18 24.48 -46.34
N ALA A 699 12.57 23.31 -46.83
CA ALA A 699 13.52 23.18 -47.94
C ALA A 699 12.96 23.72 -49.27
N LYS A 700 11.64 23.64 -49.48
CA LYS A 700 10.93 24.19 -50.64
C LYS A 700 10.76 25.72 -50.57
N GLU A 701 10.55 26.27 -49.38
CA GLU A 701 10.35 27.72 -49.19
C GLU A 701 11.68 28.50 -49.15
N LEU A 702 12.76 27.89 -48.68
CA LEU A 702 14.05 28.55 -48.42
C LEU A 702 15.09 28.29 -49.51
N VAL A 703 14.69 28.32 -50.79
CA VAL A 703 15.55 28.01 -51.95
C VAL A 703 16.73 28.97 -52.09
N HIS A 704 16.60 30.21 -51.59
CA HIS A 704 17.61 31.27 -51.72
C HIS A 704 18.46 31.48 -50.46
N GLU A 705 18.25 30.71 -49.38
CA GLU A 705 19.05 30.83 -48.15
C GLU A 705 20.32 29.99 -48.19
N THR A 706 21.32 30.33 -47.35
CA THR A 706 22.57 29.58 -47.23
C THR A 706 22.38 28.28 -46.45
N ASP A 707 23.12 27.24 -46.80
CA ASP A 707 23.13 25.92 -46.15
C ASP A 707 23.26 26.02 -44.61
N LYS A 708 24.12 26.92 -44.14
CA LYS A 708 24.32 27.17 -42.70
C LYS A 708 23.07 27.69 -41.98
N LYS A 709 22.27 28.53 -42.63
CA LYS A 709 20.99 29.02 -42.06
C LYS A 709 19.95 27.90 -42.05
N LEU A 710 19.87 27.11 -43.12
CA LEU A 710 18.98 25.96 -43.22
C LEU A 710 19.31 24.91 -42.15
N TYR A 711 20.60 24.57 -42.00
CA TYR A 711 21.07 23.63 -40.99
C TYR A 711 20.79 24.11 -39.56
N ASN A 712 21.02 25.39 -39.28
CA ASN A 712 20.65 25.98 -37.99
C ASN A 712 19.13 25.92 -37.72
N LYS A 713 18.29 26.10 -38.74
CA LYS A 713 16.83 26.01 -38.62
C LYS A 713 16.36 24.57 -38.39
N ILE A 714 17.02 23.60 -39.00
CA ILE A 714 16.81 22.16 -38.76
C ILE A 714 17.22 21.79 -37.33
N CYS A 715 18.41 22.23 -36.89
CA CYS A 715 18.97 21.91 -35.58
C CYS A 715 18.25 22.58 -34.39
N LYS A 716 17.29 23.50 -34.63
CA LYS A 716 16.43 24.06 -33.57
C LYS A 716 15.55 23.00 -32.89
N ASN A 717 15.17 21.94 -33.60
CA ASN A 717 14.43 20.82 -33.04
C ASN A 717 15.24 19.54 -33.23
N GLU A 718 15.64 18.91 -32.12
CA GLU A 718 16.47 17.70 -32.17
C GLU A 718 15.77 16.54 -32.86
N TYR A 719 14.46 16.37 -32.63
CA TYR A 719 13.68 15.34 -33.32
C TYR A 719 13.64 15.57 -34.83
N ARG A 720 13.65 16.81 -35.30
CA ARG A 720 13.71 17.13 -36.73
C ARG A 720 15.06 16.77 -37.32
N ARG A 721 16.14 17.11 -36.64
CA ARG A 721 17.50 16.73 -37.03
C ARG A 721 17.64 15.21 -37.12
N CYS A 722 17.20 14.48 -36.09
CA CYS A 722 17.22 13.01 -36.08
C CYS A 722 16.36 12.43 -37.21
N ALA A 723 15.12 12.91 -37.41
CA ALA A 723 14.23 12.43 -38.46
C ALA A 723 14.84 12.57 -39.86
N ILE A 724 15.51 13.68 -40.15
CA ILE A 724 16.12 13.93 -41.47
C ILE A 724 17.31 13.02 -41.69
N ILE A 725 18.20 12.90 -40.70
CA ILE A 725 19.40 12.05 -40.82
C ILE A 725 19.00 10.57 -40.91
N GLU A 726 18.05 10.13 -40.08
CA GLU A 726 17.50 8.77 -40.12
C GLU A 726 16.86 8.46 -41.48
N ALA A 727 16.04 9.37 -42.02
CA ALA A 727 15.42 9.19 -43.32
C ALA A 727 16.47 9.11 -44.45
N TYR A 728 17.50 9.96 -44.41
CA TYR A 728 18.59 9.95 -45.39
C TYR A 728 19.39 8.64 -45.36
N ASP A 729 19.88 8.25 -44.17
CA ASP A 729 20.69 7.05 -44.00
C ASP A 729 19.87 5.79 -44.38
N SER A 730 18.59 5.75 -44.00
CA SER A 730 17.68 4.63 -44.32
C SER A 730 17.39 4.54 -45.83
N VAL A 731 17.15 5.66 -46.51
CA VAL A 731 16.93 5.66 -47.97
C VAL A 731 18.19 5.28 -48.73
N LYS A 732 19.36 5.74 -48.27
CA LYS A 732 20.66 5.36 -48.83
C LYS A 732 20.88 3.85 -48.73
N HIS A 733 20.67 3.27 -47.55
CA HIS A 733 20.79 1.83 -47.35
C HIS A 733 19.78 1.05 -48.21
N LEU A 734 18.49 1.43 -48.14
CA LEU A 734 17.41 0.77 -48.85
C LEU A 734 17.64 0.72 -50.38
N LEU A 735 18.05 1.85 -50.98
CA LEU A 735 18.27 1.91 -52.43
C LEU A 735 19.49 1.08 -52.85
N LEU A 736 20.56 1.08 -52.06
CA LEU A 736 21.75 0.26 -52.35
C LEU A 736 21.46 -1.25 -52.19
N GLU A 737 20.52 -1.62 -51.33
CA GLU A 737 20.12 -3.01 -51.09
C GLU A 737 19.14 -3.55 -52.14
N ILE A 738 18.20 -2.71 -52.63
CA ILE A 738 17.24 -3.10 -53.67
C ILE A 738 17.92 -3.30 -55.03
N ILE A 739 18.93 -2.48 -55.33
CA ILE A 739 19.61 -2.51 -56.62
C ILE A 739 20.70 -3.59 -56.60
N LYS A 740 20.66 -4.50 -57.58
CA LYS A 740 21.64 -5.59 -57.70
C LYS A 740 23.07 -5.08 -57.65
N THR A 741 23.87 -5.67 -56.76
CA THR A 741 25.31 -5.44 -56.66
C THR A 741 25.99 -5.76 -58.00
N ASN A 742 26.88 -4.88 -58.46
CA ASN A 742 27.57 -4.90 -59.77
C ASN A 742 26.74 -4.50 -61.00
N SER A 743 25.60 -3.82 -60.82
CA SER A 743 24.88 -3.17 -61.93
C SER A 743 25.40 -1.76 -62.21
N GLU A 744 25.20 -1.24 -63.42
CA GLU A 744 25.50 0.16 -63.76
C GLU A 744 24.67 1.11 -62.88
N GLU A 745 23.42 0.74 -62.61
CA GLU A 745 22.50 1.47 -61.74
C GLU A 745 23.02 1.56 -60.30
N HIS A 746 23.59 0.48 -59.76
CA HIS A 746 24.18 0.47 -58.42
C HIS A 746 25.37 1.44 -58.33
N SER A 747 26.20 1.47 -59.38
CA SER A 747 27.35 2.38 -59.46
C SER A 747 26.92 3.84 -59.55
N ILE A 748 25.91 4.14 -60.37
CA ILE A 748 25.34 5.49 -60.51
C ILE A 748 24.74 5.98 -59.18
N VAL A 749 23.95 5.15 -58.49
CA VAL A 749 23.34 5.50 -57.21
C VAL A 749 24.39 5.68 -56.11
N THR A 750 25.43 4.86 -56.11
CA THR A 750 26.55 4.99 -55.17
C THR A 750 27.29 6.31 -55.35
N VAL A 751 27.64 6.67 -56.60
CA VAL A 751 28.29 7.95 -56.93
C VAL A 751 27.39 9.14 -56.58
N LEU A 752 26.07 9.03 -56.82
CA LEU A 752 25.11 10.06 -56.46
C LEU A 752 25.12 10.35 -54.95
N PHE A 753 25.08 9.32 -54.10
CA PHE A 753 25.13 9.50 -52.65
C PHE A 753 26.49 10.02 -52.17
N GLN A 754 27.60 9.63 -52.82
CA GLN A 754 28.92 10.19 -52.53
C GLN A 754 29.00 11.69 -52.86
N GLU A 755 28.43 12.12 -53.98
CA GLU A 755 28.38 13.53 -54.37
C GLU A 755 27.49 14.36 -53.43
N ILE A 756 26.39 13.76 -52.94
CA ILE A 756 25.53 14.37 -51.90
C ILE A 756 26.31 14.53 -50.60
N ASP A 757 26.98 13.47 -50.13
CA ASP A 757 27.79 13.51 -48.90
C ASP A 757 28.91 14.57 -49.01
N HIS A 758 29.61 14.62 -50.15
CA HIS A 758 30.65 15.62 -50.42
C HIS A 758 30.11 17.05 -50.46
N SER A 759 28.94 17.27 -51.09
CA SER A 759 28.28 18.58 -51.15
C SER A 759 27.81 19.06 -49.78
N LEU A 760 27.44 18.15 -48.88
CA LEU A 760 27.08 18.45 -47.49
C LEU A 760 28.32 18.83 -46.66
N GLU A 761 29.45 18.15 -46.85
CA GLU A 761 30.72 18.46 -46.18
C GLU A 761 31.27 19.85 -46.55
N ILE A 762 31.13 20.27 -47.81
CA ILE A 762 31.61 21.57 -48.32
C ILE A 762 30.58 22.70 -48.10
N GLU A 763 29.41 22.41 -47.50
CA GLU A 763 28.31 23.36 -47.28
C GLU A 763 27.82 24.05 -48.58
N LYS A 764 27.72 23.29 -49.68
CA LYS A 764 27.26 23.78 -51.01
C LYS A 764 26.06 23.03 -51.58
N PHE A 765 25.35 22.26 -50.76
CA PHE A 765 24.21 21.44 -51.16
C PHE A 765 23.11 22.23 -51.88
N THR A 766 22.68 23.39 -51.40
CA THR A 766 21.64 24.20 -52.09
C THR A 766 22.09 24.78 -53.43
N ARG A 767 23.40 24.87 -53.66
CA ARG A 767 23.97 25.33 -54.94
C ARG A 767 24.06 24.20 -55.96
N THR A 768 24.38 22.99 -55.51
CA THR A 768 24.55 21.81 -56.36
C THR A 768 23.20 21.15 -56.69
N PHE A 769 22.26 21.10 -55.74
CA PHE A 769 21.00 20.35 -55.86
C PHE A 769 19.76 21.25 -55.76
N LYS A 770 18.75 20.97 -56.59
CA LYS A 770 17.45 21.66 -56.57
C LYS A 770 16.58 21.13 -55.43
N THR A 771 16.49 21.89 -54.33
CA THR A 771 15.68 21.52 -53.15
C THR A 771 14.17 21.45 -53.43
N THR A 772 13.68 22.14 -54.46
CA THR A 772 12.28 22.10 -54.89
C THR A 772 11.83 20.73 -55.40
N ALA A 773 12.77 19.85 -55.78
CA ALA A 773 12.50 18.48 -56.20
C ALA A 773 12.36 17.48 -55.05
N LEU A 774 12.80 17.84 -53.82
CA LEU A 774 12.77 16.93 -52.66
C LEU A 774 11.36 16.44 -52.29
N PRO A 775 10.30 17.28 -52.30
CA PRO A 775 8.94 16.79 -52.04
C PRO A 775 8.44 15.80 -53.10
N LEU A 776 8.85 15.96 -54.37
CA LEU A 776 8.52 15.02 -55.44
C LEU A 776 9.23 13.68 -55.25
N LEU A 777 10.51 13.72 -54.86
CA LEU A 777 11.28 12.53 -54.52
C LEU A 777 10.67 11.79 -53.34
N HIS A 778 10.29 12.50 -52.27
CA HIS A 778 9.61 11.93 -51.12
C HIS A 778 8.31 11.20 -51.51
N ASN A 779 7.48 11.79 -52.38
CA ASN A 779 6.27 11.13 -52.87
C ASN A 779 6.56 9.86 -53.70
N LYS A 780 7.66 9.83 -54.45
CA LYS A 780 8.10 8.63 -55.19
C LYS A 780 8.63 7.55 -54.24
N LEU A 781 9.37 7.95 -53.20
CA LEU A 781 9.87 7.04 -52.15
C LEU A 781 8.73 6.41 -51.36
N ILE A 782 7.68 7.16 -51.02
CA ILE A 782 6.47 6.60 -50.39
C ILE A 782 5.88 5.49 -51.26
N LYS A 783 5.68 5.75 -52.57
CA LYS A 783 5.16 4.74 -53.49
C LYS A 783 6.07 3.51 -53.59
N LEU A 784 7.39 3.70 -53.56
CA LEU A 784 8.35 2.60 -53.55
C LEU A 784 8.21 1.76 -52.28
N VAL A 785 8.15 2.38 -51.11
CA VAL A 785 7.97 1.68 -49.83
C VAL A 785 6.62 0.96 -49.77
N GLU A 786 5.54 1.59 -50.25
CA GLU A 786 4.22 0.95 -50.37
C GLU A 786 4.26 -0.29 -51.27
N LEU A 787 5.04 -0.28 -52.36
CA LEU A 787 5.22 -1.44 -53.22
C LEU A 787 6.03 -2.55 -52.56
N LEU A 788 7.06 -2.19 -51.79
CA LEU A 788 7.89 -3.14 -51.04
C LEU A 788 7.14 -3.81 -49.88
N ASN A 789 6.23 -3.07 -49.24
CA ASN A 789 5.43 -3.57 -48.12
C ASN A 789 4.20 -4.40 -48.57
N LYS A 790 3.89 -4.48 -49.87
CA LYS A 790 2.85 -5.38 -50.34
C LYS A 790 3.30 -6.83 -50.14
N PRO A 791 2.40 -7.72 -49.68
CA PRO A 791 2.72 -9.14 -49.60
C PRO A 791 3.17 -9.63 -50.98
N LYS A 792 4.27 -10.39 -51.03
CA LYS A 792 4.75 -11.01 -52.28
C LYS A 792 3.58 -11.79 -52.88
N LYS A 793 3.11 -11.38 -54.05
CA LYS A 793 2.31 -12.27 -54.90
C LYS A 793 3.29 -13.31 -55.42
N ASP A 794 3.14 -14.56 -54.99
CA ASP A 794 3.79 -15.68 -55.63
C ASP A 794 3.37 -15.69 -57.10
N LEU A 795 4.32 -15.37 -57.98
CA LEU A 795 4.13 -15.36 -59.43
C LEU A 795 4.24 -16.77 -60.05
N ASN A 796 4.19 -17.84 -59.24
CA ASN A 796 4.40 -19.22 -59.67
C ASN A 796 3.17 -20.13 -59.43
N LEU A 797 1.95 -19.61 -59.60
CA LEU A 797 0.71 -20.40 -59.58
C LEU A 797 -0.24 -19.95 -60.70
N GLU A 798 0.28 -19.90 -61.94
CA GLU A 798 -0.54 -19.98 -63.17
C GLU A 798 0.35 -20.62 -64.24
N ASP A 799 0.43 -21.95 -64.18
CA ASP A 799 0.47 -22.89 -65.32
C ASP A 799 0.15 -24.31 -64.83
#